data_AF-A0A355FIC6-F1
#
_entry.id   AF-A0A355FIC6-F1
#
_cell.length_a   1.000
_cell.length_b   1.000
_cell.length_c   1.000
_cell.angle_alpha   90.00
_cell.angle_beta   90.00
_cell.angle_gamma   90.00
#
_symmetry.space_group_name_H-M   'P 1'
#
loop_
_entity.id
_entity.type
_entity.pdbx_description
1 polymer ?
#
loop_
_entity_poly.entity_id
_entity_poly.type
_entity_poly.pdbx_seq_one_letter_code
_entity_poly.pdbx_strand_id
1 'polypeptide(L)'
;MKTKLLLYFTLIISVFSLSCSDKYISEDTNHFIKVNQRKITIVVGENYRIVPIFDSEETASKNFNWSVADAEIASISSATNHIGIVKGIAPGKTVIEVISDDKQQTYYVDLEVTNEPKTIKILTIGNSFSEDAVENYLYDLAKADGNNILIGNMYIGGCSLEQHWKNASENKSDYQFRKIDRNGMLNRIDNMTIYEAVKNENWDYISFQEVSQLSGIIDSYREYLPQLVEFVEKFATNPDVKYVLHQTWAYSEDSNHEGFNNYDKEQVKMYNAIVDAVNKAADLANIGMIVPSGTAIQNGRTSYLGDRFTRDGFHLDLGVGRFTAACTWYESIFGGILENLFLPNNLLIFDAELAKQAAYDAVKHPKQITDMIDFKERGPNEFVLEHPLFIDFGPIFTPEPFNNFARWQDGSVPNLKDESGNNTGFIIKTGLRFHDGVIERGMENLLGFPKTVSQDAFFNDGRVYPQGSSLILSNLNKEKKYSFVLYATINDKGTQTEYRIKGRNEGVGYLDTDHNLSKVVAINDIVPDDNGEITILIKQGPNNVQYWGYYGLNAMIVLPEGETFAFPVNNFELKNPVLIDFGLRLSGSPFVNLQDPWAPQDPKADPVLNMEDKDGVNTGFAIAITGGFSAVNDLGVLDNSLGLPYEVAVDAFWGDKWMPEGELTVSNLNKSQKYDFIFYGSHRDVSDNRETKYEVIGENSGFGLLNTSNNAGSVVVVKGIVPDAARNIVIKVSAGPNNNSADGLYYLNTLILGPEGFKFSGM
;
A
#
# COMPACT_ATOMS: atom_id res chain seq x y z
N MET A 1 9.93 -51.78 25.49
CA MET A 1 8.61 -51.93 26.13
C MET A 1 7.55 -51.48 25.12
N LYS A 2 6.78 -52.44 24.60
CA LYS A 2 5.44 -52.34 23.96
C LYS A 2 4.99 -51.01 23.34
N THR A 3 5.00 -50.91 22.00
CA THR A 3 3.84 -50.88 21.06
C THR A 3 2.86 -49.72 21.20
N LYS A 4 2.78 -48.87 20.16
CA LYS A 4 1.72 -48.89 19.13
C LYS A 4 1.98 -47.84 18.04
N LEU A 5 2.31 -48.33 16.85
CA LEU A 5 2.23 -47.64 15.56
C LEU A 5 0.87 -48.04 14.95
N LEU A 6 -0.02 -47.09 14.68
CA LEU A 6 -1.31 -47.40 14.06
C LEU A 6 -1.15 -47.33 12.53
N LEU A 7 -1.22 -48.50 11.90
CA LEU A 7 -1.23 -48.70 10.45
C LEU A 7 -2.62 -48.41 9.87
N TYR A 8 -2.58 -47.90 8.64
CA TYR A 8 -3.63 -47.92 7.63
C TYR A 8 -4.35 -49.28 7.55
N PHE A 9 -5.68 -49.26 7.55
CA PHE A 9 -6.50 -50.35 7.02
C PHE A 9 -7.67 -49.74 6.24
N THR A 10 -7.49 -49.65 4.93
CA THR A 10 -8.55 -49.35 3.97
C THR A 10 -9.41 -50.62 3.84
N LEU A 11 -10.57 -50.63 4.48
CA LEU A 11 -11.57 -51.68 4.32
C LEU A 11 -12.50 -51.26 3.16
N ILE A 12 -12.30 -51.89 1.99
CA ILE A 12 -13.24 -51.82 0.88
C ILE A 12 -14.50 -52.57 1.31
N ILE A 13 -15.54 -51.84 1.70
CA ILE A 13 -16.91 -52.34 1.74
C ILE A 13 -17.65 -51.65 0.60
N SER A 14 -17.78 -52.38 -0.50
CA SER A 14 -18.69 -52.09 -1.60
C SER A 14 -20.13 -52.20 -1.10
N VAL A 15 -20.70 -51.09 -0.65
CA VAL A 15 -22.15 -50.91 -0.59
C VAL A 15 -22.56 -50.27 -1.92
N PHE A 16 -23.21 -51.09 -2.76
CA PHE A 16 -23.88 -50.68 -3.98
C PHE A 16 -24.93 -49.59 -3.67
N SER A 17 -24.57 -48.33 -3.85
CA SER A 17 -25.54 -47.29 -4.19
C SER A 17 -25.90 -47.50 -5.66
N LEU A 18 -27.07 -48.08 -5.90
CA LEU A 18 -27.71 -48.13 -7.21
C LEU A 18 -27.91 -46.69 -7.71
N SER A 19 -26.91 -46.17 -8.41
CA SER A 19 -27.08 -45.12 -9.41
C SER A 19 -27.95 -45.74 -10.51
N CYS A 20 -29.21 -45.33 -10.59
CA CYS A 20 -30.02 -45.57 -11.78
C CYS A 20 -29.43 -44.73 -12.92
N SER A 21 -28.37 -45.19 -13.58
CA SER A 21 -27.79 -44.49 -14.73
C SER A 21 -27.52 -45.36 -15.95
N ASP A 22 -28.03 -46.60 -16.02
CA ASP A 22 -27.86 -47.46 -17.19
C ASP A 22 -29.20 -47.94 -17.76
N LYS A 23 -30.04 -47.00 -18.21
CA LYS A 23 -31.22 -47.34 -19.02
C LYS A 23 -31.51 -46.46 -20.24
N TYR A 24 -30.56 -45.62 -20.66
CA TYR A 24 -30.71 -44.81 -21.87
C TYR A 24 -29.39 -44.72 -22.66
N ILE A 25 -28.93 -45.87 -23.15
CA ILE A 25 -28.03 -45.90 -24.31
C ILE A 25 -28.83 -46.48 -25.46
N SER A 26 -29.40 -45.59 -26.26
CA SER A 26 -29.70 -45.85 -27.66
C SER A 26 -28.70 -45.00 -28.44
N GLU A 27 -27.64 -45.65 -28.93
CA GLU A 27 -26.91 -45.14 -30.09
C GLU A 27 -27.81 -45.43 -31.30
N ASP A 28 -28.72 -44.50 -31.61
CA ASP A 28 -29.44 -44.55 -32.88
C ASP A 28 -28.85 -43.52 -33.85
N THR A 29 -28.32 -44.04 -34.94
CA THR A 29 -27.76 -43.29 -36.05
C THR A 29 -28.90 -42.82 -36.94
N ASN A 30 -29.28 -41.53 -36.86
CA ASN A 30 -29.42 -40.68 -38.05
C ASN A 30 -29.85 -39.23 -37.82
N HIS A 31 -30.25 -38.80 -36.61
CA HIS A 31 -30.51 -37.38 -36.32
C HIS A 31 -30.26 -37.10 -34.83
N PHE A 32 -29.72 -35.95 -34.44
CA PHE A 32 -29.46 -35.59 -33.03
C PHE A 32 -29.94 -34.19 -32.61
N ILE A 33 -30.30 -34.08 -31.33
CA ILE A 33 -30.52 -32.82 -30.62
C ILE A 33 -29.47 -32.70 -29.51
N LYS A 34 -28.79 -31.56 -29.42
CA LYS A 34 -27.84 -31.28 -28.34
C LYS A 34 -28.13 -29.93 -27.70
N VAL A 35 -28.15 -29.87 -26.38
CA VAL A 35 -28.00 -28.61 -25.64
C VAL A 35 -26.52 -28.43 -25.30
N ASN A 36 -26.00 -27.22 -25.40
CA ASN A 36 -24.56 -26.96 -25.13
C ASN A 36 -24.16 -27.21 -23.66
N GLN A 37 -25.10 -27.11 -22.73
CA GLN A 37 -24.86 -27.33 -21.31
C GLN A 37 -25.55 -28.62 -20.89
N ARG A 38 -24.77 -29.66 -20.62
CA ARG A 38 -25.27 -30.93 -20.07
C ARG A 38 -25.67 -30.81 -18.60
N LYS A 39 -25.14 -29.80 -17.92
CA LYS A 39 -25.44 -29.44 -16.53
C LYS A 39 -25.70 -27.93 -16.45
N ILE A 40 -26.80 -27.55 -15.82
CA ILE A 40 -27.18 -26.18 -15.50
C ILE A 40 -27.22 -26.02 -13.97
N THR A 41 -26.71 -24.91 -13.46
CA THR A 41 -26.83 -24.53 -12.05
C THR A 41 -27.45 -23.15 -11.95
N ILE A 42 -28.55 -23.04 -11.21
CA ILE A 42 -29.29 -21.79 -10.95
C ILE A 42 -29.60 -21.67 -9.46
N VAL A 43 -29.89 -20.45 -8.97
CA VAL A 43 -30.41 -20.29 -7.60
C VAL A 43 -31.94 -20.29 -7.58
N VAL A 44 -32.52 -20.53 -6.41
CA VAL A 44 -33.99 -20.43 -6.21
C VAL A 44 -34.51 -19.09 -6.73
N GLY A 45 -35.54 -19.14 -7.58
CA GLY A 45 -36.18 -17.98 -8.18
C GLY A 45 -35.59 -17.50 -9.51
N GLU A 46 -34.39 -17.94 -9.90
CA GLU A 46 -33.80 -17.61 -11.20
C GLU A 46 -34.50 -18.33 -12.35
N ASN A 47 -34.58 -17.64 -13.49
CA ASN A 47 -34.98 -18.21 -14.77
C ASN A 47 -33.74 -18.49 -15.63
N TYR A 48 -33.81 -19.54 -16.44
CA TYR A 48 -32.77 -19.90 -17.39
C TYR A 48 -33.39 -20.40 -18.68
N ARG A 49 -32.90 -19.87 -19.79
CA ARG A 49 -33.32 -20.12 -21.17
C ARG A 49 -32.45 -21.20 -21.79
N ILE A 50 -33.10 -22.28 -22.20
CA ILE A 50 -32.48 -23.43 -22.85
C ILE A 50 -32.85 -23.41 -24.33
N VAL A 51 -31.83 -23.38 -25.19
CA VAL A 51 -31.97 -23.44 -26.64
C VAL A 51 -31.22 -24.68 -27.15
N PRO A 52 -31.93 -25.69 -27.70
CA PRO A 52 -31.30 -26.84 -28.33
C PRO A 52 -30.63 -26.45 -29.66
N ILE A 53 -29.59 -27.18 -30.01
CA ILE A 53 -28.95 -27.18 -31.32
C ILE A 53 -29.40 -28.43 -32.05
N PHE A 54 -29.86 -28.24 -33.28
CA PHE A 54 -30.31 -29.29 -34.18
C PHE A 54 -29.25 -29.54 -35.24
N ASP A 55 -29.13 -30.78 -35.67
CA ASP A 55 -28.17 -31.22 -36.68
C ASP A 55 -28.66 -31.03 -38.13
N SER A 56 -29.97 -30.93 -38.33
CA SER A 56 -30.60 -30.70 -39.63
C SER A 56 -31.87 -29.84 -39.52
N GLU A 57 -32.30 -29.25 -40.64
CA GLU A 57 -33.60 -28.58 -40.74
C GLU A 57 -34.77 -29.55 -40.46
N GLU A 58 -34.60 -30.84 -40.79
CA GLU A 58 -35.59 -31.88 -40.50
C GLU A 58 -35.78 -32.02 -38.98
N THR A 59 -34.69 -32.16 -38.22
CA THR A 59 -34.76 -32.26 -36.75
C THR A 59 -35.27 -30.96 -36.12
N ALA A 60 -34.89 -29.80 -36.66
CA ALA A 60 -35.37 -28.49 -36.23
C ALA A 60 -36.84 -28.21 -36.59
N SER A 61 -37.46 -29.00 -37.46
CA SER A 61 -38.87 -28.86 -37.83
C SER A 61 -39.83 -29.64 -36.91
N LYS A 62 -39.29 -30.50 -36.04
CA LYS A 62 -40.08 -31.33 -35.11
C LYS A 62 -40.64 -30.50 -33.96
N ASN A 63 -41.75 -30.94 -33.38
CA ASN A 63 -42.29 -30.39 -32.16
C ASN A 63 -41.68 -31.04 -30.91
N PHE A 64 -41.50 -30.27 -29.84
CA PHE A 64 -40.85 -30.72 -28.61
C PHE A 64 -41.69 -30.47 -27.36
N ASN A 65 -41.76 -31.50 -26.52
CA ASN A 65 -42.34 -31.44 -25.19
C ASN A 65 -41.22 -31.29 -24.15
N TRP A 66 -41.44 -30.36 -23.22
CA TRP A 66 -40.49 -30.00 -22.17
C TRP A 66 -41.06 -30.37 -20.81
N SER A 67 -40.31 -31.13 -20.01
CA SER A 67 -40.71 -31.54 -18.67
C SER A 67 -39.54 -31.46 -17.68
N VAL A 68 -39.86 -31.43 -16.39
CA VAL A 68 -38.88 -31.57 -15.30
C VAL A 68 -39.28 -32.81 -14.49
N ALA A 69 -38.32 -33.68 -14.19
CA ALA A 69 -38.58 -34.93 -13.48
C ALA A 69 -39.13 -34.73 -12.06
N ASP A 70 -38.70 -33.65 -11.40
CA ASP A 70 -39.15 -33.25 -10.07
C ASP A 70 -39.63 -31.79 -10.07
N ALA A 71 -40.95 -31.63 -10.03
CA ALA A 71 -41.62 -30.33 -10.05
C ALA A 71 -41.55 -29.56 -8.71
N GLU A 72 -41.11 -30.21 -7.61
CA GLU A 72 -40.84 -29.51 -6.34
C GLU A 72 -39.52 -28.73 -6.41
N ILE A 73 -38.58 -29.17 -7.24
CA ILE A 73 -37.25 -28.55 -7.41
C ILE A 73 -37.28 -27.45 -8.47
N ALA A 74 -37.93 -27.66 -9.61
CA ALA A 74 -38.01 -26.67 -10.69
C ALA A 74 -39.26 -26.82 -11.57
N SER A 75 -39.66 -25.74 -12.23
CA SER A 75 -40.68 -25.77 -13.28
C SER A 75 -40.09 -25.39 -14.64
N ILE A 76 -40.65 -25.91 -15.72
CA ILE A 76 -40.29 -25.49 -17.09
C ILE A 76 -41.52 -25.04 -17.86
N SER A 77 -41.38 -23.97 -18.62
CA SER A 77 -42.36 -23.53 -19.61
C SER A 77 -41.71 -23.45 -20.99
N SER A 78 -42.50 -23.58 -22.05
CA SER A 78 -42.03 -23.38 -23.42
C SER A 78 -42.36 -21.95 -23.86
N ALA A 79 -41.34 -21.16 -24.18
CA ALA A 79 -41.53 -19.83 -24.78
C ALA A 79 -41.88 -19.94 -26.27
N THR A 80 -41.24 -20.89 -26.95
CA THR A 80 -41.58 -21.39 -28.29
C THR A 80 -41.28 -22.89 -28.33
N ASN A 81 -41.70 -23.58 -29.39
CA ASN A 81 -41.43 -25.01 -29.57
C ASN A 81 -39.96 -25.41 -29.32
N HIS A 82 -39.00 -24.52 -29.60
CA HIS A 82 -37.56 -24.77 -29.48
C HIS A 82 -36.88 -24.05 -28.30
N ILE A 83 -37.64 -23.46 -27.38
CA ILE A 83 -37.08 -22.70 -26.25
C ILE A 83 -37.80 -23.09 -24.97
N GLY A 84 -37.05 -23.71 -24.04
CA GLY A 84 -37.50 -23.99 -22.68
C GLY A 84 -37.00 -22.92 -21.72
N ILE A 85 -37.88 -22.43 -20.84
CA ILE A 85 -37.54 -21.53 -19.73
C ILE A 85 -37.72 -22.31 -18.44
N VAL A 86 -36.61 -22.64 -17.78
CA VAL A 86 -36.64 -23.30 -16.47
C VAL A 86 -36.56 -22.27 -15.36
N LYS A 87 -37.31 -22.49 -14.29
CA LYS A 87 -37.31 -21.68 -13.07
C LYS A 87 -37.00 -22.55 -11.86
N GLY A 88 -36.03 -22.14 -11.05
CA GLY A 88 -35.70 -22.80 -9.77
C GLY A 88 -36.78 -22.55 -8.72
N ILE A 89 -37.30 -23.61 -8.11
CA ILE A 89 -38.36 -23.55 -7.08
C ILE A 89 -37.79 -23.84 -5.68
N ALA A 90 -37.05 -24.94 -5.53
CA ALA A 90 -36.45 -25.33 -4.25
C ALA A 90 -35.07 -25.96 -4.46
N PRO A 91 -34.18 -25.89 -3.46
CA PRO A 91 -32.84 -26.47 -3.58
C PRO A 91 -32.87 -27.97 -3.80
N GLY A 92 -32.11 -28.47 -4.76
CA GLY A 92 -32.09 -29.90 -5.10
C GLY A 92 -31.49 -30.16 -6.48
N LYS A 93 -31.45 -31.44 -6.86
CA LYS A 93 -31.02 -31.89 -8.18
C LYS A 93 -32.20 -32.55 -8.88
N THR A 94 -32.42 -32.18 -10.13
CA THR A 94 -33.45 -32.76 -10.99
C THR A 94 -32.94 -32.86 -12.43
N VAL A 95 -33.75 -33.39 -13.33
CA VAL A 95 -33.41 -33.53 -14.74
C VAL A 95 -34.50 -32.87 -15.57
N ILE A 96 -34.09 -32.04 -16.52
CA ILE A 96 -34.95 -31.51 -17.56
C ILE A 96 -34.95 -32.49 -18.71
N GLU A 97 -36.13 -32.89 -19.16
CA GLU A 97 -36.33 -33.81 -20.27
C GLU A 97 -36.99 -33.08 -21.45
N VAL A 98 -36.41 -33.27 -22.64
CA VAL A 98 -36.91 -32.71 -23.90
C VAL A 98 -37.15 -33.86 -24.87
N ILE A 99 -38.40 -34.08 -25.28
CA ILE A 99 -38.78 -35.20 -26.16
C ILE A 99 -39.48 -34.66 -27.41
N SER A 100 -39.11 -35.14 -28.59
CA SER A 100 -39.88 -34.89 -29.82
C SER A 100 -41.27 -35.54 -29.78
N ASP A 101 -42.26 -34.96 -30.47
CA ASP A 101 -43.62 -35.53 -30.54
C ASP A 101 -43.65 -36.96 -31.10
N ASP A 102 -42.76 -37.30 -32.02
CA ASP A 102 -42.60 -38.65 -32.59
C ASP A 102 -41.84 -39.61 -31.65
N LYS A 103 -41.36 -39.12 -30.51
CA LYS A 103 -40.58 -39.83 -29.48
C LYS A 103 -39.27 -40.44 -29.98
N GLN A 104 -38.78 -40.01 -31.13
CA GLN A 104 -37.52 -40.52 -31.69
C GLN A 104 -36.30 -39.74 -31.21
N GLN A 105 -36.48 -38.54 -30.64
CA GLN A 105 -35.41 -37.70 -30.13
C GLN A 105 -35.68 -37.38 -28.67
N THR A 106 -34.71 -37.63 -27.80
CA THR A 106 -34.80 -37.31 -26.38
C THR A 106 -33.48 -36.76 -25.89
N TYR A 107 -33.53 -35.69 -25.11
CA TYR A 107 -32.37 -35.06 -24.52
C TYR A 107 -32.62 -34.73 -23.05
N TYR A 108 -31.60 -34.92 -22.22
CA TYR A 108 -31.64 -34.67 -20.78
C TYR A 108 -30.61 -33.61 -20.39
N VAL A 109 -31.01 -32.68 -19.53
CA VAL A 109 -30.11 -31.71 -18.89
C VAL A 109 -30.15 -31.92 -17.39
N ASP A 110 -28.98 -32.12 -16.76
CA ASP A 110 -28.87 -32.12 -15.30
C ASP A 110 -29.10 -30.70 -14.78
N LEU A 111 -30.03 -30.53 -13.84
CA LEU A 111 -30.32 -29.25 -13.21
C LEU A 111 -30.00 -29.34 -11.72
N GLU A 112 -29.17 -28.41 -11.24
CA GLU A 112 -28.93 -28.19 -9.82
C GLU A 112 -29.48 -26.81 -9.42
N VAL A 113 -30.50 -26.81 -8.57
CA VAL A 113 -31.02 -25.58 -7.96
C VAL A 113 -30.37 -25.42 -6.60
N THR A 114 -29.69 -24.31 -6.36
CA THR A 114 -29.00 -24.04 -5.09
C THR A 114 -29.74 -22.98 -4.27
N ASN A 115 -29.45 -22.94 -2.97
CA ASN A 115 -29.90 -21.86 -2.07
C ASN A 115 -28.80 -20.81 -1.85
N GLU A 116 -27.87 -20.67 -2.80
CA GLU A 116 -26.82 -19.66 -2.69
C GLU A 116 -27.42 -18.25 -2.76
N PRO A 117 -26.81 -17.26 -2.10
CA PRO A 117 -27.22 -15.87 -2.24
C PRO A 117 -27.23 -15.45 -3.72
N LYS A 118 -28.30 -14.77 -4.15
CA LYS A 118 -28.39 -14.23 -5.50
C LYS A 118 -27.19 -13.31 -5.78
N THR A 119 -26.56 -13.52 -6.92
CA THR A 119 -25.44 -12.71 -7.42
C THR A 119 -25.90 -11.95 -8.65
N ILE A 120 -25.77 -10.62 -8.67
CA ILE A 120 -26.05 -9.82 -9.87
C ILE A 120 -24.86 -9.93 -10.83
N LYS A 121 -25.13 -10.39 -12.06
CA LYS A 121 -24.09 -10.64 -13.05
C LYS A 121 -24.15 -9.61 -14.16
N ILE A 122 -23.05 -8.88 -14.38
CA ILE A 122 -22.94 -7.77 -15.33
C ILE A 122 -21.87 -8.10 -16.38
N LEU A 123 -22.23 -8.10 -17.65
CA LEU A 123 -21.29 -8.22 -18.78
C LEU A 123 -21.21 -6.90 -19.52
N THR A 124 -20.01 -6.40 -19.76
CA THR A 124 -19.78 -5.23 -20.63
C THR A 124 -19.09 -5.67 -21.92
N ILE A 125 -19.66 -5.29 -23.07
CA ILE A 125 -19.01 -5.42 -24.38
C ILE A 125 -18.49 -4.05 -24.75
N GLY A 126 -17.17 -3.86 -24.64
CA GLY A 126 -16.57 -2.54 -24.77
C GLY A 126 -15.05 -2.55 -24.97
N ASN A 127 -14.37 -1.65 -24.25
CA ASN A 127 -12.97 -1.31 -24.47
C ASN A 127 -12.36 -0.69 -23.19
N SER A 128 -11.37 0.19 -23.32
CA SER A 128 -10.76 0.89 -22.19
C SER A 128 -11.73 1.78 -21.39
N PHE A 129 -12.84 2.23 -21.98
CA PHE A 129 -13.84 3.04 -21.27
C PHE A 129 -14.77 2.16 -20.40
N SER A 130 -15.05 0.92 -20.80
CA SER A 130 -15.74 -0.02 -19.89
C SER A 130 -14.81 -0.45 -18.76
N GLU A 131 -13.53 -0.67 -19.05
CA GLU A 131 -12.50 -0.90 -18.02
C GLU A 131 -12.48 0.22 -16.96
N ASP A 132 -12.44 1.48 -17.40
CA ASP A 132 -12.45 2.63 -16.48
C ASP A 132 -13.71 2.66 -15.59
N ALA A 133 -14.86 2.18 -16.08
CA ALA A 133 -16.12 2.26 -15.36
C ALA A 133 -16.39 1.08 -14.40
N VAL A 134 -16.07 -0.17 -14.80
CA VAL A 134 -16.53 -1.36 -14.06
C VAL A 134 -15.43 -2.19 -13.40
N GLU A 135 -14.14 -2.02 -13.77
CA GLU A 135 -13.07 -2.90 -13.26
C GLU A 135 -12.47 -2.49 -11.91
N ASN A 136 -12.81 -1.32 -11.35
CA ASN A 136 -12.07 -0.74 -10.22
C ASN A 136 -12.90 -0.60 -8.93
N TYR A 137 -14.05 0.08 -8.98
CA TYR A 137 -14.78 0.45 -7.75
C TYR A 137 -16.20 -0.12 -7.66
N LEU A 138 -16.78 -0.61 -8.76
CA LEU A 138 -18.16 -1.07 -8.80
C LEU A 138 -18.40 -2.28 -7.87
N TYR A 139 -17.42 -3.20 -7.80
CA TYR A 139 -17.47 -4.34 -6.88
C TYR A 139 -17.49 -3.90 -5.41
N ASP A 140 -16.62 -2.96 -5.03
CA ASP A 140 -16.52 -2.50 -3.65
C ASP A 140 -17.75 -1.71 -3.21
N LEU A 141 -18.30 -0.87 -4.09
CA LEU A 141 -19.58 -0.18 -3.88
C LEU A 141 -20.70 -1.18 -3.60
N ALA A 142 -20.84 -2.21 -4.45
CA ALA A 142 -21.86 -3.24 -4.26
C ALA A 142 -21.66 -4.04 -2.98
N LYS A 143 -20.42 -4.44 -2.69
CA LYS A 143 -20.07 -5.18 -1.48
C LYS A 143 -20.37 -4.40 -0.20
N ALA A 144 -20.14 -3.09 -0.18
CA ALA A 144 -20.40 -2.24 0.98
C ALA A 144 -21.87 -2.24 1.40
N ASP A 145 -22.79 -2.36 0.44
CA ASP A 145 -24.24 -2.46 0.70
C ASP A 145 -24.74 -3.92 0.74
N GLY A 146 -23.82 -4.90 0.81
CA GLY A 146 -24.14 -6.32 0.93
C GLY A 146 -24.63 -6.98 -0.37
N ASN A 147 -24.47 -6.31 -1.52
CA ASN A 147 -24.82 -6.86 -2.83
C ASN A 147 -23.68 -7.74 -3.36
N ASN A 148 -23.99 -9.00 -3.67
CA ASN A 148 -23.05 -9.89 -4.37
C ASN A 148 -23.11 -9.62 -5.87
N ILE A 149 -21.97 -9.30 -6.48
CA ILE A 149 -21.90 -9.07 -7.92
C ILE A 149 -20.78 -9.88 -8.57
N LEU A 150 -20.90 -10.07 -9.87
CA LEU A 150 -19.89 -10.63 -10.76
C LEU A 150 -19.85 -9.77 -12.01
N ILE A 151 -18.66 -9.33 -12.40
CA ILE A 151 -18.46 -8.43 -13.55
C ILE A 151 -17.60 -9.14 -14.58
N GLY A 152 -18.06 -9.17 -15.84
CA GLY A 152 -17.26 -9.53 -16.99
C GLY A 152 -17.09 -8.32 -17.92
N ASN A 153 -15.87 -8.07 -18.39
CA ASN A 153 -15.58 -7.07 -19.41
C ASN A 153 -14.92 -7.72 -20.62
N MET A 154 -15.57 -7.64 -21.77
CA MET A 154 -15.03 -8.05 -23.07
C MET A 154 -14.17 -6.91 -23.61
N TYR A 155 -12.85 -7.03 -23.43
CA TYR A 155 -11.91 -5.95 -23.71
C TYR A 155 -11.17 -6.14 -25.04
N ILE A 156 -11.28 -5.13 -25.90
CA ILE A 156 -10.34 -4.81 -26.98
C ILE A 156 -10.08 -3.29 -26.91
N GLY A 157 -8.81 -2.86 -26.88
CA GLY A 157 -8.49 -1.43 -26.85
C GLY A 157 -9.00 -0.71 -28.08
N GLY A 158 -9.74 0.40 -27.89
CA GLY A 158 -10.31 1.20 -28.99
C GLY A 158 -11.37 0.48 -29.83
N CYS A 159 -12.00 -0.58 -29.34
CA CYS A 159 -13.01 -1.32 -30.09
C CYS A 159 -14.28 -0.48 -30.32
N SER A 160 -14.75 -0.44 -31.57
CA SER A 160 -16.01 0.18 -32.00
C SER A 160 -17.14 -0.85 -32.10
N LEU A 161 -18.38 -0.38 -32.18
CA LEU A 161 -19.54 -1.25 -32.44
C LEU A 161 -19.39 -2.03 -33.76
N GLU A 162 -18.83 -1.41 -34.79
CA GLU A 162 -18.49 -2.08 -36.06
C GLU A 162 -17.59 -3.30 -35.83
N GLN A 163 -16.51 -3.10 -35.08
CA GLN A 163 -15.55 -4.16 -34.82
C GLN A 163 -16.13 -5.25 -33.90
N HIS A 164 -16.97 -4.87 -32.92
CA HIS A 164 -17.71 -5.83 -32.11
C HIS A 164 -18.65 -6.70 -32.95
N TRP A 165 -19.42 -6.08 -33.85
CA TRP A 165 -20.31 -6.79 -34.75
C TRP A 165 -19.53 -7.73 -35.70
N LYS A 166 -18.44 -7.25 -36.28
CA LYS A 166 -17.56 -8.08 -37.12
C LYS A 166 -17.05 -9.29 -36.35
N ASN A 167 -16.59 -9.11 -35.12
CA ASN A 167 -16.10 -10.21 -34.30
C ASN A 167 -17.21 -11.18 -33.89
N ALA A 168 -18.42 -10.69 -33.60
CA ALA A 168 -19.57 -11.53 -33.28
C ALA A 168 -20.03 -12.36 -34.49
N SER A 169 -20.21 -11.72 -35.65
CA SER A 169 -20.69 -12.35 -36.89
C SER A 169 -19.70 -13.37 -37.47
N GLU A 170 -18.40 -13.12 -37.32
CA GLU A 170 -17.32 -14.02 -37.74
C GLU A 170 -16.86 -15.00 -36.63
N ASN A 171 -17.46 -14.91 -35.43
CA ASN A 171 -17.11 -15.68 -34.23
C ASN A 171 -15.60 -15.65 -33.89
N LYS A 172 -15.00 -14.45 -33.93
CA LYS A 172 -13.58 -14.22 -33.64
C LYS A 172 -13.29 -14.22 -32.14
N SER A 173 -12.23 -14.92 -31.77
CA SER A 173 -11.73 -15.05 -30.41
C SER A 173 -10.65 -14.00 -30.12
N ASP A 174 -10.95 -12.72 -30.31
CA ASP A 174 -9.96 -11.64 -30.25
C ASP A 174 -9.95 -10.90 -28.89
N TYR A 175 -10.85 -11.24 -27.97
CA TYR A 175 -11.01 -10.52 -26.71
C TYR A 175 -10.14 -11.11 -25.61
N GLN A 176 -9.61 -10.22 -24.76
CA GLN A 176 -9.28 -10.58 -23.39
C GLN A 176 -10.54 -10.39 -22.55
N PHE A 177 -11.12 -11.49 -22.08
CA PHE A 177 -12.23 -11.46 -21.14
C PHE A 177 -11.70 -11.26 -19.71
N ARG A 178 -12.12 -10.17 -19.09
CA ARG A 178 -11.67 -9.76 -17.76
C ARG A 178 -12.82 -9.93 -16.78
N LYS A 179 -12.67 -10.84 -15.82
CA LYS A 179 -13.76 -11.27 -14.93
C LYS A 179 -13.41 -10.98 -13.48
N ILE A 180 -14.16 -10.11 -12.83
CA ILE A 180 -14.16 -9.92 -11.39
C ILE A 180 -15.13 -10.93 -10.80
N ASP A 181 -14.60 -11.89 -10.04
CA ASP A 181 -15.39 -12.94 -9.42
C ASP A 181 -16.13 -12.44 -8.15
N ARG A 182 -16.87 -13.35 -7.51
CA ARG A 182 -17.67 -13.04 -6.31
C ARG A 182 -16.81 -12.60 -5.11
N ASN A 183 -15.52 -12.86 -5.13
CA ASN A 183 -14.56 -12.47 -4.09
C ASN A 183 -13.84 -11.15 -4.43
N GLY A 184 -14.15 -10.54 -5.56
CA GLY A 184 -13.51 -9.30 -6.02
C GLY A 184 -12.20 -9.53 -6.76
N MET A 185 -11.86 -10.78 -7.10
CA MET A 185 -10.61 -11.08 -7.80
C MET A 185 -10.77 -10.94 -9.31
N LEU A 186 -9.89 -10.13 -9.91
CA LEU A 186 -9.82 -9.95 -11.36
C LEU A 186 -9.02 -11.08 -12.02
N ASN A 187 -9.68 -11.84 -12.90
CA ASN A 187 -9.08 -12.88 -13.74
C ASN A 187 -9.10 -12.44 -15.20
N ARG A 188 -8.05 -12.79 -15.96
CA ARG A 188 -7.92 -12.45 -17.39
C ARG A 188 -7.86 -13.73 -18.22
N ILE A 189 -8.72 -13.83 -19.23
CA ILE A 189 -8.87 -14.99 -20.10
C ILE A 189 -8.73 -14.51 -21.55
N ASP A 190 -7.62 -14.84 -22.19
CA ASP A 190 -7.38 -14.47 -23.58
C ASP A 190 -8.13 -15.39 -24.55
N ASN A 191 -8.27 -14.93 -25.79
CA ASN A 191 -8.88 -15.65 -26.89
C ASN A 191 -10.35 -16.05 -26.64
N MET A 192 -11.15 -15.14 -26.08
CA MET A 192 -12.57 -15.38 -25.86
C MET A 192 -13.42 -14.76 -26.96
N THR A 193 -14.48 -15.44 -27.39
CA THR A 193 -15.49 -14.90 -28.31
C THR A 193 -16.63 -14.21 -27.55
N ILE A 194 -17.38 -13.31 -28.20
CA ILE A 194 -18.63 -12.75 -27.62
C ILE A 194 -19.63 -13.86 -27.33
N TYR A 195 -19.73 -14.85 -28.22
CA TYR A 195 -20.61 -16.00 -28.04
C TYR A 195 -20.32 -16.79 -26.75
N GLU A 196 -19.05 -17.11 -26.49
CA GLU A 196 -18.64 -17.81 -25.27
C GLU A 196 -18.91 -16.95 -24.03
N ALA A 197 -18.65 -15.64 -24.09
CA ALA A 197 -18.85 -14.74 -22.96
C ALA A 197 -20.33 -14.60 -22.59
N VAL A 198 -21.21 -14.42 -23.57
CA VAL A 198 -22.67 -14.33 -23.36
C VAL A 198 -23.22 -15.62 -22.75
N LYS A 199 -22.65 -16.78 -23.08
CA LYS A 199 -23.06 -18.08 -22.51
C LYS A 199 -22.32 -18.47 -21.24
N ASN A 200 -21.30 -17.72 -20.83
CA ASN A 200 -20.45 -18.04 -19.68
C ASN A 200 -21.23 -17.98 -18.36
N GLU A 201 -22.18 -17.06 -18.26
CA GLU A 201 -23.00 -16.83 -17.07
C GLU A 201 -24.46 -16.56 -17.46
N ASN A 202 -25.35 -16.71 -16.47
CA ASN A 202 -26.73 -16.26 -16.56
C ASN A 202 -26.82 -14.74 -16.30
N TRP A 203 -26.33 -13.93 -17.24
CA TRP A 203 -26.16 -12.48 -17.05
C TRP A 203 -27.47 -11.75 -16.73
N ASP A 204 -27.49 -10.89 -15.71
CA ASP A 204 -28.63 -10.00 -15.40
C ASP A 204 -28.58 -8.72 -16.24
N TYR A 205 -27.37 -8.22 -16.53
CA TYR A 205 -27.13 -7.03 -17.33
C TYR A 205 -26.10 -7.31 -18.41
N ILE A 206 -26.36 -6.90 -19.65
CA ILE A 206 -25.36 -6.89 -20.73
C ILE A 206 -25.32 -5.50 -21.36
N SER A 207 -24.15 -4.87 -21.32
CA SER A 207 -23.97 -3.51 -21.83
C SER A 207 -23.22 -3.42 -23.14
N PHE A 208 -23.52 -2.36 -23.87
CA PHE A 208 -22.85 -1.96 -25.10
C PHE A 208 -22.39 -0.51 -25.00
N GLN A 209 -21.38 -0.16 -25.78
CA GLN A 209 -20.92 1.22 -25.96
C GLN A 209 -20.24 1.37 -27.31
N GLU A 210 -20.17 2.60 -27.81
CA GLU A 210 -19.36 2.96 -28.97
C GLU A 210 -17.94 3.39 -28.55
N VAL A 211 -17.01 3.32 -29.49
CA VAL A 211 -15.68 3.92 -29.34
C VAL A 211 -15.77 5.43 -29.20
N SER A 212 -14.92 6.01 -28.35
CA SER A 212 -15.11 7.39 -27.86
C SER A 212 -15.12 8.46 -28.95
N GLN A 213 -14.31 8.35 -30.00
CA GLN A 213 -14.33 9.32 -31.11
C GLN A 213 -15.62 9.31 -31.94
N LEU A 214 -16.38 8.19 -31.93
CA LEU A 214 -17.66 8.05 -32.64
C LEU A 214 -18.88 8.12 -31.70
N SER A 215 -18.65 8.23 -30.39
CA SER A 215 -19.70 8.13 -29.37
C SER A 215 -20.86 9.14 -29.52
N GLY A 216 -20.62 10.31 -30.13
CA GLY A 216 -21.64 11.30 -30.47
C GLY A 216 -22.15 11.26 -31.91
N ILE A 217 -21.85 10.21 -32.68
CA ILE A 217 -22.19 10.09 -34.10
C ILE A 217 -23.21 8.97 -34.27
N ILE A 218 -24.51 9.29 -34.28
CA ILE A 218 -25.60 8.31 -34.36
C ILE A 218 -25.45 7.31 -35.52
N ASP A 219 -24.88 7.72 -36.66
CA ASP A 219 -24.74 6.85 -37.82
C ASP A 219 -23.79 5.66 -37.57
N SER A 220 -22.82 5.76 -36.65
CA SER A 220 -21.97 4.61 -36.28
C SER A 220 -22.71 3.55 -35.46
N TYR A 221 -23.80 3.94 -34.80
CA TYR A 221 -24.66 3.00 -34.06
C TYR A 221 -25.67 2.31 -34.98
N ARG A 222 -26.17 3.03 -36.00
CA ARG A 222 -27.36 2.65 -36.78
C ARG A 222 -27.27 1.26 -37.40
N GLU A 223 -26.11 0.93 -37.95
CA GLU A 223 -25.89 -0.34 -38.62
C GLU A 223 -25.60 -1.47 -37.62
N TYR A 224 -24.71 -1.22 -36.65
CA TYR A 224 -24.07 -2.29 -35.88
C TYR A 224 -24.73 -2.58 -34.53
N LEU A 225 -25.28 -1.57 -33.83
CA LEU A 225 -25.84 -1.79 -32.49
C LEU A 225 -27.04 -2.76 -32.52
N PRO A 226 -28.06 -2.60 -33.39
CA PRO A 226 -29.20 -3.52 -33.41
C PRO A 226 -28.79 -4.96 -33.73
N GLN A 227 -27.84 -5.14 -34.66
CA GLN A 227 -27.33 -6.47 -35.04
C GLN A 227 -26.60 -7.14 -33.88
N LEU A 228 -25.77 -6.38 -33.17
CA LEU A 228 -25.03 -6.89 -32.02
C LEU A 228 -25.97 -7.23 -30.85
N VAL A 229 -26.97 -6.39 -30.57
CA VAL A 229 -28.00 -6.68 -29.57
C VAL A 229 -28.72 -7.97 -29.96
N GLU A 230 -29.30 -8.07 -31.15
CA GLU A 230 -30.00 -9.27 -31.63
C GLU A 230 -29.15 -10.55 -31.51
N PHE A 231 -27.86 -10.46 -31.85
CA PHE A 231 -26.92 -11.57 -31.65
C PHE A 231 -26.80 -11.98 -30.18
N VAL A 232 -26.65 -11.01 -29.27
CA VAL A 232 -26.58 -11.29 -27.83
C VAL A 232 -27.92 -11.83 -27.32
N GLU A 233 -29.07 -11.28 -27.71
CA GLU A 233 -30.40 -11.79 -27.32
C GLU A 233 -30.60 -13.25 -27.72
N LYS A 234 -30.13 -13.58 -28.93
CA LYS A 234 -30.22 -14.96 -29.44
C LYS A 234 -29.51 -15.95 -28.53
N PHE A 235 -28.39 -15.58 -27.91
CA PHE A 235 -27.54 -16.50 -27.13
C PHE A 235 -27.60 -16.31 -25.62
N ALA A 236 -28.17 -15.21 -25.13
CA ALA A 236 -28.35 -14.97 -23.71
C ALA A 236 -29.17 -16.11 -23.06
N THR A 237 -28.70 -16.53 -21.91
CA THR A 237 -29.25 -17.61 -21.10
C THR A 237 -30.26 -17.10 -20.08
N ASN A 238 -30.22 -15.83 -19.70
CA ASN A 238 -31.22 -15.24 -18.82
C ASN A 238 -32.35 -14.64 -19.67
N PRO A 239 -33.60 -15.14 -19.60
CA PRO A 239 -34.71 -14.54 -20.33
C PRO A 239 -35.12 -13.16 -19.82
N ASP A 240 -34.70 -12.80 -18.60
CA ASP A 240 -35.00 -11.51 -17.95
C ASP A 240 -33.80 -10.54 -18.02
N VAL A 241 -32.80 -10.82 -18.88
CA VAL A 241 -31.62 -9.98 -19.05
C VAL A 241 -32.01 -8.56 -19.44
N LYS A 242 -31.35 -7.57 -18.82
CA LYS A 242 -31.49 -6.17 -19.16
C LYS A 242 -30.33 -5.74 -20.04
N TYR A 243 -30.64 -5.27 -21.24
CA TYR A 243 -29.66 -4.62 -22.08
C TYR A 243 -29.44 -3.19 -21.63
N VAL A 244 -28.18 -2.76 -21.69
CA VAL A 244 -27.73 -1.46 -21.19
C VAL A 244 -26.91 -0.75 -22.27
N LEU A 245 -27.14 0.55 -22.47
CA LEU A 245 -26.25 1.38 -23.26
C LEU A 245 -25.43 2.27 -22.32
N HIS A 246 -24.12 2.08 -22.30
CA HIS A 246 -23.22 2.87 -21.47
C HIS A 246 -22.92 4.20 -22.18
N GLN A 247 -23.50 5.29 -21.67
CA GLN A 247 -23.24 6.64 -22.15
C GLN A 247 -21.85 7.06 -21.65
N THR A 248 -20.87 7.06 -22.55
CA THR A 248 -19.49 7.49 -22.24
C THR A 248 -19.38 9.02 -22.15
N TRP A 249 -18.20 9.53 -21.80
CA TRP A 249 -17.94 10.95 -21.53
C TRP A 249 -17.26 11.68 -22.69
N ALA A 250 -17.43 13.00 -22.71
CA ALA A 250 -16.66 13.89 -23.57
C ALA A 250 -15.20 14.00 -23.11
N TYR A 251 -14.30 14.26 -24.05
CA TYR A 251 -12.89 14.52 -23.79
C TYR A 251 -12.66 15.80 -22.96
N SER A 252 -11.47 15.94 -22.37
CA SER A 252 -11.08 17.22 -21.76
C SER A 252 -10.96 18.32 -22.82
N GLU A 253 -11.12 19.58 -22.43
CA GLU A 253 -10.97 20.77 -23.26
C GLU A 253 -9.57 20.85 -23.90
N ASP A 254 -8.55 20.35 -23.21
CA ASP A 254 -7.16 20.34 -23.68
C ASP A 254 -6.76 19.06 -24.44
N SER A 255 -7.71 18.16 -24.69
CA SER A 255 -7.45 16.88 -25.35
C SER A 255 -6.85 17.07 -26.74
N ASN A 256 -5.75 16.38 -27.00
CA ASN A 256 -5.09 16.35 -28.31
C ASN A 256 -5.54 15.17 -29.19
N HIS A 257 -6.49 14.36 -28.73
CA HIS A 257 -6.96 13.18 -29.44
C HIS A 257 -7.62 13.58 -30.78
N GLU A 258 -7.17 13.03 -31.90
CA GLU A 258 -7.64 13.46 -33.24
C GLU A 258 -9.16 13.29 -33.44
N GLY A 259 -9.74 12.27 -32.81
CA GLY A 259 -11.19 12.07 -32.76
C GLY A 259 -12.00 13.24 -32.19
N PHE A 260 -11.38 14.16 -31.45
CA PHE A 260 -12.06 15.35 -30.94
C PHE A 260 -12.41 16.35 -32.06
N ASN A 261 -11.73 16.26 -33.21
CA ASN A 261 -12.05 17.04 -34.41
C ASN A 261 -13.48 16.81 -34.89
N ASN A 262 -14.07 15.62 -34.64
CA ASN A 262 -15.47 15.34 -34.96
C ASN A 262 -16.46 16.28 -34.23
N TYR A 263 -16.00 16.92 -33.16
CA TYR A 263 -16.78 17.78 -32.28
C TYR A 263 -16.16 19.18 -32.18
N ASP A 264 -15.41 19.60 -33.21
CA ASP A 264 -14.70 20.89 -33.28
C ASP A 264 -13.75 21.18 -32.11
N LYS A 265 -13.30 20.12 -31.40
CA LYS A 265 -12.54 20.23 -30.16
C LYS A 265 -13.26 21.01 -29.06
N GLU A 266 -14.60 20.94 -29.03
CA GLU A 266 -15.42 21.57 -28.01
C GLU A 266 -16.04 20.49 -27.10
N GLN A 267 -15.67 20.50 -25.81
CA GLN A 267 -16.11 19.49 -24.84
C GLN A 267 -17.64 19.43 -24.71
N VAL A 268 -18.28 20.58 -24.51
CA VAL A 268 -19.74 20.67 -24.36
C VAL A 268 -20.45 20.21 -25.63
N LYS A 269 -19.89 20.49 -26.81
CA LYS A 269 -20.41 19.99 -28.09
C LYS A 269 -20.34 18.47 -28.17
N MET A 270 -19.21 17.87 -27.81
CA MET A 270 -19.05 16.42 -27.76
C MET A 270 -20.02 15.78 -26.77
N TYR A 271 -20.13 16.33 -25.56
CA TYR A 271 -21.07 15.84 -24.53
C TYR A 271 -22.51 15.82 -25.05
N ASN A 272 -22.99 16.94 -25.59
CA ASN A 272 -24.35 17.02 -26.12
C ASN A 272 -24.59 16.05 -27.28
N ALA A 273 -23.59 15.87 -28.16
CA ALA A 273 -23.66 14.91 -29.25
C ALA A 273 -23.74 13.45 -28.75
N ILE A 274 -22.97 13.10 -27.71
CA ILE A 274 -23.02 11.78 -27.08
C ILE A 274 -24.39 11.52 -26.47
N VAL A 275 -24.91 12.46 -25.66
CA VAL A 275 -26.23 12.33 -25.04
C VAL A 275 -27.30 12.11 -26.11
N ASP A 276 -27.30 12.90 -27.18
CA ASP A 276 -28.27 12.77 -28.27
C ASP A 276 -28.14 11.42 -29.01
N ALA A 277 -26.93 11.03 -29.40
CA ALA A 277 -26.67 9.79 -30.12
C ALA A 277 -27.04 8.55 -29.30
N VAL A 278 -26.63 8.49 -28.03
CA VAL A 278 -26.90 7.37 -27.13
C VAL A 278 -28.41 7.20 -26.90
N ASN A 279 -29.15 8.31 -26.70
CA ASN A 279 -30.60 8.22 -26.53
C ASN A 279 -31.29 7.70 -27.80
N LYS A 280 -30.90 8.19 -28.98
CA LYS A 280 -31.44 7.69 -30.27
C LYS A 280 -31.06 6.23 -30.53
N ALA A 281 -29.85 5.83 -30.15
CA ALA A 281 -29.37 4.47 -30.30
C ALA A 281 -30.08 3.49 -29.35
N ALA A 282 -30.41 3.93 -28.13
CA ALA A 282 -31.20 3.14 -27.19
C ALA A 282 -32.61 2.86 -27.74
N ASP A 283 -33.28 3.87 -28.29
CA ASP A 283 -34.58 3.70 -28.97
C ASP A 283 -34.46 2.77 -30.19
N LEU A 284 -33.42 2.94 -31.00
CA LEU A 284 -33.18 2.14 -32.21
C LEU A 284 -33.01 0.65 -31.90
N ALA A 285 -32.28 0.32 -30.84
CA ALA A 285 -31.96 -1.05 -30.47
C ALA A 285 -32.86 -1.61 -29.35
N ASN A 286 -33.95 -0.92 -29.02
CA ASN A 286 -34.89 -1.28 -27.95
C ASN A 286 -34.22 -1.55 -26.59
N ILE A 287 -33.22 -0.73 -26.25
CA ILE A 287 -32.49 -0.81 -24.99
C ILE A 287 -33.17 0.08 -23.95
N GLY A 288 -33.77 -0.52 -22.92
CA GLY A 288 -34.54 0.19 -21.90
C GLY A 288 -33.72 0.89 -20.81
N MET A 289 -32.40 0.70 -20.77
CA MET A 289 -31.53 1.23 -19.71
C MET A 289 -30.30 1.93 -20.29
N ILE A 290 -30.03 3.15 -19.82
CA ILE A 290 -28.81 3.89 -20.11
C ILE A 290 -28.09 4.14 -18.79
N VAL A 291 -26.78 3.88 -18.74
CA VAL A 291 -25.92 4.30 -17.62
C VAL A 291 -25.25 5.62 -18.01
N PRO A 292 -25.60 6.76 -17.39
CA PRO A 292 -25.24 8.11 -17.84
C PRO A 292 -23.86 8.58 -17.35
N SER A 293 -22.82 7.76 -17.48
CA SER A 293 -21.46 8.10 -16.99
C SER A 293 -20.94 9.41 -17.58
N GLY A 294 -21.24 9.68 -18.86
CA GLY A 294 -20.89 10.94 -19.52
C GLY A 294 -21.45 12.17 -18.83
N THR A 295 -22.73 12.10 -18.43
CA THR A 295 -23.40 13.16 -17.66
C THR A 295 -22.80 13.28 -16.27
N ALA A 296 -22.47 12.17 -15.59
CA ALA A 296 -21.85 12.23 -14.27
C ALA A 296 -20.47 12.90 -14.29
N ILE A 297 -19.64 12.58 -15.29
CA ILE A 297 -18.36 13.27 -15.48
C ILE A 297 -18.59 14.76 -15.79
N GLN A 298 -19.56 15.10 -16.63
CA GLN A 298 -19.85 16.49 -16.95
C GLN A 298 -20.41 17.28 -15.75
N ASN A 299 -21.20 16.65 -14.88
CA ASN A 299 -21.61 17.20 -13.59
C ASN A 299 -20.37 17.47 -12.72
N GLY A 300 -19.53 16.46 -12.52
CA GLY A 300 -18.30 16.58 -11.73
C GLY A 300 -17.38 17.72 -12.19
N ARG A 301 -17.26 17.93 -13.51
CA ARG A 301 -16.48 19.03 -14.12
C ARG A 301 -16.95 20.43 -13.74
N THR A 302 -18.18 20.58 -13.27
CA THR A 302 -18.69 21.87 -12.79
C THR A 302 -18.20 22.22 -11.37
N SER A 303 -17.59 21.28 -10.65
CA SER A 303 -17.05 21.49 -9.30
C SER A 303 -15.70 22.23 -9.31
N TYR A 304 -15.10 22.38 -8.12
CA TYR A 304 -13.76 22.92 -7.92
C TYR A 304 -12.65 22.12 -8.64
N LEU A 305 -12.88 20.84 -8.95
CA LEU A 305 -11.93 20.01 -9.70
C LEU A 305 -11.79 20.45 -11.16
N GLY A 306 -12.80 21.13 -11.71
CA GLY A 306 -12.84 21.52 -13.11
C GLY A 306 -12.64 20.33 -14.04
N ASP A 307 -11.89 20.52 -15.12
CA ASP A 307 -11.71 19.51 -16.16
C ASP A 307 -10.61 18.46 -15.88
N ARG A 308 -10.52 17.98 -14.64
CA ARG A 308 -9.48 17.04 -14.18
C ARG A 308 -9.98 15.61 -13.96
N PHE A 309 -11.03 15.22 -14.68
CA PHE A 309 -11.61 13.88 -14.60
C PHE A 309 -10.96 12.89 -15.58
N THR A 310 -9.98 13.32 -16.38
CA THR A 310 -9.24 12.49 -17.33
C THR A 310 -7.73 12.51 -17.05
N ARG A 311 -7.04 11.40 -17.36
CA ARG A 311 -5.59 11.25 -17.13
C ARG A 311 -4.73 11.59 -18.35
N ASP A 312 -5.30 11.49 -19.53
CA ASP A 312 -4.62 11.67 -20.83
C ASP A 312 -5.49 12.45 -21.83
N GLY A 313 -6.47 13.18 -21.30
CA GLY A 313 -7.42 13.98 -22.05
C GLY A 313 -8.63 13.22 -22.58
N PHE A 314 -8.72 11.90 -22.38
CA PHE A 314 -9.91 11.13 -22.78
C PHE A 314 -10.23 9.93 -21.89
N HIS A 315 -9.26 9.17 -21.40
CA HIS A 315 -9.51 8.15 -20.39
C HIS A 315 -9.63 8.77 -19.01
N LEU A 316 -10.39 8.13 -18.12
CA LEU A 316 -10.67 8.69 -16.80
C LEU A 316 -9.42 8.73 -15.92
N ASP A 317 -9.37 9.76 -15.08
CA ASP A 317 -8.48 9.79 -13.92
C ASP A 317 -8.66 8.51 -13.09
N LEU A 318 -7.53 7.96 -12.62
CA LEU A 318 -7.52 6.66 -11.94
C LEU A 318 -8.22 6.69 -10.57
N GLY A 319 -8.38 7.88 -9.99
CA GLY A 319 -9.14 8.11 -8.77
C GLY A 319 -10.57 8.57 -9.07
N VAL A 320 -10.78 9.89 -9.09
CA VAL A 320 -12.11 10.51 -9.03
C VAL A 320 -12.90 10.26 -10.32
N GLY A 321 -12.22 10.21 -11.47
CA GLY A 321 -12.83 9.90 -12.76
C GLY A 321 -13.48 8.51 -12.73
N ARG A 322 -12.67 7.46 -12.54
CA ARG A 322 -13.13 6.07 -12.46
C ARG A 322 -14.16 5.87 -11.35
N PHE A 323 -13.98 6.51 -10.18
CA PHE A 323 -14.94 6.40 -9.09
C PHE A 323 -16.30 7.00 -9.43
N THR A 324 -16.34 8.15 -10.11
CA THR A 324 -17.59 8.78 -10.57
C THR A 324 -18.34 7.88 -11.56
N ALA A 325 -17.64 7.25 -12.51
CA ALA A 325 -18.26 6.30 -13.44
C ALA A 325 -18.80 5.07 -12.71
N ALA A 326 -18.03 4.47 -11.81
CA ALA A 326 -18.48 3.33 -11.01
C ALA A 326 -19.69 3.66 -10.10
N CYS A 327 -19.70 4.85 -9.47
CA CYS A 327 -20.85 5.36 -8.72
C CYS A 327 -22.10 5.46 -9.61
N THR A 328 -21.94 5.88 -10.86
CA THR A 328 -23.05 6.01 -11.82
C THR A 328 -23.60 4.65 -12.22
N TRP A 329 -22.73 3.67 -12.44
CA TRP A 329 -23.11 2.27 -12.67
C TRP A 329 -23.84 1.68 -11.47
N TYR A 330 -23.33 1.92 -10.26
CA TYR A 330 -23.95 1.48 -9.02
C TYR A 330 -25.35 2.07 -8.85
N GLU A 331 -25.48 3.39 -8.94
CA GLU A 331 -26.76 4.09 -8.79
C GLU A 331 -27.78 3.63 -9.85
N SER A 332 -27.33 3.39 -11.08
CA SER A 332 -28.22 2.93 -12.15
C SER A 332 -28.79 1.52 -11.91
N ILE A 333 -28.02 0.63 -11.25
CA ILE A 333 -28.41 -0.77 -11.02
C ILE A 333 -29.11 -0.96 -9.67
N PHE A 334 -28.59 -0.33 -8.62
CA PHE A 334 -28.99 -0.56 -7.23
C PHE A 334 -29.69 0.64 -6.60
N GLY A 335 -29.39 1.86 -7.06
CA GLY A 335 -29.75 3.09 -6.36
C GLY A 335 -29.02 3.27 -5.03
N GLY A 336 -29.27 4.39 -4.34
CA GLY A 336 -28.77 4.62 -2.98
C GLY A 336 -27.28 4.97 -2.87
N ILE A 337 -26.68 5.53 -3.93
CA ILE A 337 -25.25 5.87 -3.96
C ILE A 337 -24.85 6.91 -2.90
N LEU A 338 -25.77 7.79 -2.51
CA LEU A 338 -25.52 8.82 -1.49
C LEU A 338 -25.41 8.19 -0.09
N GLU A 339 -26.11 7.09 0.15
CA GLU A 339 -26.11 6.35 1.43
C GLU A 339 -25.01 5.29 1.50
N ASN A 340 -24.44 4.90 0.35
CA ASN A 340 -23.37 3.91 0.28
C ASN A 340 -22.14 4.38 1.08
N LEU A 341 -21.62 3.54 1.98
CA LEU A 341 -20.53 3.92 2.90
C LEU A 341 -19.12 3.70 2.35
N PHE A 342 -18.96 3.12 1.17
CA PHE A 342 -17.64 2.89 0.59
C PHE A 342 -16.98 4.21 0.20
N LEU A 343 -15.71 4.37 0.59
CA LEU A 343 -14.85 5.50 0.24
C LEU A 343 -13.50 4.95 -0.24
N PRO A 344 -13.03 5.31 -1.45
CA PRO A 344 -11.71 4.89 -1.92
C PRO A 344 -10.60 5.49 -1.05
N ASN A 345 -9.64 4.66 -0.60
CA ASN A 345 -8.53 5.11 0.23
C ASN A 345 -7.62 6.14 -0.48
N ASN A 346 -7.59 6.13 -1.82
CA ASN A 346 -6.80 7.04 -2.64
C ASN A 346 -7.50 8.36 -2.98
N LEU A 347 -8.72 8.59 -2.48
CA LEU A 347 -9.49 9.82 -2.72
C LEU A 347 -9.79 10.56 -1.43
N LEU A 348 -9.78 11.88 -1.50
CA LEU A 348 -10.34 12.69 -0.42
C LEU A 348 -11.81 12.36 -0.21
N ILE A 349 -12.26 12.35 1.04
CA ILE A 349 -13.68 12.12 1.34
C ILE A 349 -14.56 13.09 0.55
N PHE A 350 -14.17 14.36 0.51
CA PHE A 350 -14.88 15.40 -0.24
C PHE A 350 -14.99 15.10 -1.75
N ASP A 351 -13.96 14.50 -2.36
CA ASP A 351 -13.98 14.13 -3.78
C ASP A 351 -14.83 12.89 -4.03
N ALA A 352 -14.83 11.95 -3.08
CA ALA A 352 -15.71 10.79 -3.13
C ALA A 352 -17.18 11.20 -2.98
N GLU A 353 -17.50 12.13 -2.09
CA GLU A 353 -18.85 12.71 -1.94
C GLU A 353 -19.29 13.47 -3.19
N LEU A 354 -18.40 14.28 -3.77
CA LEU A 354 -18.62 14.92 -5.07
C LEU A 354 -18.95 13.90 -6.16
N ALA A 355 -18.15 12.83 -6.28
CA ALA A 355 -18.35 11.79 -7.28
C ALA A 355 -19.70 11.07 -7.11
N LYS A 356 -20.11 10.79 -5.87
CA LYS A 356 -21.42 10.20 -5.54
C LYS A 356 -22.57 11.14 -5.89
N GLN A 357 -22.46 12.42 -5.54
CA GLN A 357 -23.47 13.44 -5.87
C GLN A 357 -23.60 13.62 -7.39
N ALA A 358 -22.47 13.73 -8.10
CA ALA A 358 -22.44 13.86 -9.55
C ALA A 358 -23.10 12.67 -10.26
N ALA A 359 -22.84 11.44 -9.77
CA ALA A 359 -23.46 10.20 -10.25
C ALA A 359 -24.97 10.16 -9.96
N TYR A 360 -25.39 10.48 -8.73
CA TYR A 360 -26.80 10.55 -8.34
C TYR A 360 -27.59 11.51 -9.23
N ASP A 361 -27.08 12.73 -9.42
CA ASP A 361 -27.72 13.74 -10.25
C ASP A 361 -27.72 13.35 -11.73
N ALA A 362 -26.70 12.64 -12.21
CA ALA A 362 -26.68 12.11 -13.58
C ALA A 362 -27.74 11.03 -13.80
N VAL A 363 -27.96 10.11 -12.86
CA VAL A 363 -29.02 9.09 -12.99
C VAL A 363 -30.41 9.74 -12.96
N LYS A 364 -30.59 10.76 -12.12
CA LYS A 364 -31.85 11.51 -12.02
C LYS A 364 -32.10 12.42 -13.25
N HIS A 365 -31.04 12.98 -13.81
CA HIS A 365 -31.08 13.96 -14.90
C HIS A 365 -30.12 13.60 -16.05
N PRO A 366 -30.29 12.44 -16.72
CA PRO A 366 -29.27 11.80 -17.59
C PRO A 366 -29.01 12.48 -18.94
N LYS A 367 -29.60 13.66 -19.16
CA LYS A 367 -29.52 14.40 -20.43
C LYS A 367 -29.10 15.86 -20.23
N GLN A 368 -28.78 16.27 -19.01
CA GLN A 368 -28.43 17.65 -18.69
C GLN A 368 -27.35 17.72 -17.64
N ILE A 369 -26.51 18.75 -17.74
CA ILE A 369 -25.47 19.03 -16.76
C ILE A 369 -26.16 19.62 -15.53
N THR A 370 -25.92 19.02 -14.37
CA THR A 370 -26.31 19.55 -13.06
C THR A 370 -25.08 20.22 -12.44
N ASP A 371 -25.25 21.45 -11.97
CA ASP A 371 -24.17 22.23 -11.38
C ASP A 371 -23.89 21.75 -9.95
N MET A 372 -22.64 21.40 -9.65
CA MET A 372 -22.20 20.90 -8.34
C MET A 372 -21.97 22.07 -7.38
N ILE A 373 -23.04 22.80 -7.04
CA ILE A 373 -23.01 24.05 -6.28
C ILE A 373 -22.28 23.87 -4.94
N ASP A 374 -22.57 22.80 -4.21
CA ASP A 374 -21.98 22.51 -2.89
C ASP A 374 -20.50 22.10 -2.96
N PHE A 375 -19.97 21.88 -4.17
CA PHE A 375 -18.60 21.47 -4.42
C PHE A 375 -17.83 22.49 -5.27
N LYS A 376 -18.31 23.74 -5.37
CA LYS A 376 -17.60 24.83 -6.08
C LYS A 376 -16.32 25.26 -5.37
N GLU A 377 -16.28 25.07 -4.07
CA GLU A 377 -15.12 25.31 -3.23
C GLU A 377 -15.05 24.19 -2.19
N ARG A 378 -13.84 23.71 -1.89
CA ARG A 378 -13.65 22.72 -0.82
C ARG A 378 -13.88 23.31 0.58
N GLY A 379 -13.80 24.63 0.70
CA GLY A 379 -13.78 25.33 1.99
C GLY A 379 -12.49 25.07 2.79
N PRO A 380 -12.29 25.78 3.91
CA PRO A 380 -11.20 25.47 4.83
C PRO A 380 -11.47 24.13 5.53
N ASN A 381 -10.43 23.34 5.78
CA ASN A 381 -10.58 22.20 6.67
C ASN A 381 -10.72 22.70 8.11
N GLU A 382 -11.88 22.47 8.74
CA GLU A 382 -12.11 22.89 10.11
C GLU A 382 -11.65 21.85 11.15
N PHE A 383 -11.14 20.70 10.72
CA PHE A 383 -10.68 19.65 11.62
C PHE A 383 -9.67 20.19 12.65
N VAL A 384 -9.96 19.92 13.92
CA VAL A 384 -9.07 20.26 15.04
C VAL A 384 -8.35 18.98 15.42
N LEU A 385 -7.03 18.96 15.26
CA LEU A 385 -6.21 17.86 15.72
C LEU A 385 -6.26 17.82 17.25
N GLU A 386 -6.71 16.70 17.81
CA GLU A 386 -6.73 16.46 19.27
C GLU A 386 -5.79 15.31 19.67
N HIS A 387 -5.38 14.49 18.70
CA HIS A 387 -4.47 13.37 18.89
C HIS A 387 -3.30 13.46 17.90
N PRO A 388 -2.11 12.94 18.25
CA PRO A 388 -0.97 12.94 17.36
C PRO A 388 -1.25 12.26 16.02
N LEU A 389 -0.59 12.72 14.96
CA LEU A 389 -0.60 12.08 13.65
C LEU A 389 0.80 11.56 13.36
N PHE A 390 0.92 10.26 13.11
CA PHE A 390 2.19 9.60 12.83
C PHE A 390 2.35 9.38 11.32
N ILE A 391 3.50 9.74 10.77
CA ILE A 391 3.84 9.53 9.36
C ILE A 391 5.17 8.80 9.26
N ASP A 392 5.15 7.72 8.47
CA ASP A 392 6.31 6.91 8.11
C ASP A 392 6.72 7.20 6.66
N PHE A 393 8.02 7.30 6.39
CA PHE A 393 8.56 7.69 5.09
C PHE A 393 9.51 6.64 4.54
N GLY A 394 8.98 5.76 3.69
CA GLY A 394 9.76 4.74 2.99
C GLY A 394 8.94 3.51 2.61
N PRO A 395 9.51 2.62 1.79
CA PRO A 395 8.79 1.47 1.22
C PRO A 395 8.41 0.36 2.22
N ILE A 396 8.99 0.32 3.42
CA ILE A 396 8.72 -0.68 4.45
C ILE A 396 7.50 -0.25 5.25
N PHE A 397 6.41 -0.99 5.09
CA PHE A 397 5.15 -0.64 5.74
C PHE A 397 5.20 -0.75 7.27
N THR A 398 4.88 0.34 7.95
CA THR A 398 4.64 0.39 9.40
C THR A 398 3.14 0.26 9.72
N PRO A 399 2.75 -0.63 10.66
CA PRO A 399 1.36 -0.76 11.09
C PRO A 399 0.74 0.53 11.68
N GLU A 400 -0.59 0.58 11.72
CA GLU A 400 -1.34 1.62 12.43
C GLU A 400 -0.76 1.86 13.85
N PRO A 401 -0.64 3.12 14.31
CA PRO A 401 -1.30 4.32 13.78
C PRO A 401 -0.51 5.09 12.70
N PHE A 402 0.51 4.50 12.07
CA PHE A 402 1.33 5.21 11.08
C PHE A 402 0.62 5.35 9.73
N ASN A 403 0.61 6.59 9.21
CA ASN A 403 0.31 6.88 7.82
C ASN A 403 1.57 6.66 6.98
N ASN A 404 1.52 5.76 6.00
CA ASN A 404 2.71 5.37 5.24
C ASN A 404 2.82 6.16 3.94
N PHE A 405 3.88 6.96 3.80
CA PHE A 405 4.24 7.61 2.54
C PHE A 405 5.41 6.87 1.90
N ALA A 406 5.08 5.85 1.09
CA ALA A 406 6.04 4.87 0.64
C ALA A 406 7.11 5.43 -0.29
N ARG A 407 6.70 6.27 -1.25
CA ARG A 407 7.59 6.89 -2.23
C ARG A 407 7.15 8.30 -2.52
N TRP A 408 8.08 9.23 -2.60
CA TRP A 408 7.74 10.62 -2.95
C TRP A 408 7.11 10.75 -4.35
N GLN A 409 7.36 9.79 -5.25
CA GLN A 409 6.75 9.70 -6.59
C GLN A 409 5.26 9.38 -6.54
N ASP A 410 4.74 8.85 -5.42
CA ASP A 410 3.30 8.65 -5.22
C ASP A 410 2.56 10.00 -5.18
N GLY A 411 3.31 11.11 -5.05
CA GLY A 411 2.80 12.47 -5.15
C GLY A 411 2.19 12.95 -3.84
N SER A 412 1.21 12.22 -3.30
CA SER A 412 0.55 12.56 -2.05
C SER A 412 -0.12 11.37 -1.36
N VAL A 413 -0.22 11.44 -0.03
CA VAL A 413 -1.08 10.59 0.79
C VAL A 413 -2.21 11.46 1.35
N PRO A 414 -3.46 11.29 0.87
CA PRO A 414 -4.61 12.01 1.38
C PRO A 414 -5.15 11.38 2.67
N ASN A 415 -6.08 12.08 3.33
CA ASN A 415 -6.90 11.53 4.43
C ASN A 415 -6.08 10.95 5.59
N LEU A 416 -5.01 11.65 5.98
CA LEU A 416 -4.18 11.18 7.08
C LEU A 416 -5.01 10.98 8.34
N LYS A 417 -4.75 9.88 9.05
CA LYS A 417 -5.45 9.55 10.30
C LYS A 417 -4.65 9.96 11.50
N ASP A 418 -5.33 10.44 12.53
CA ASP A 418 -4.72 10.62 13.85
C ASP A 418 -4.55 9.28 14.59
N GLU A 419 -3.92 9.30 15.77
CA GLU A 419 -3.67 8.14 16.62
C GLU A 419 -4.95 7.38 17.01
N SER A 420 -6.09 8.06 17.08
CA SER A 420 -7.40 7.49 17.38
C SER A 420 -8.08 6.88 16.14
N GLY A 421 -7.45 6.99 14.97
CA GLY A 421 -7.97 6.51 13.69
C GLY A 421 -8.95 7.47 13.02
N ASN A 422 -9.13 8.69 13.54
CA ASN A 422 -10.01 9.68 12.92
C ASN A 422 -9.35 10.22 11.66
N ASN A 423 -10.11 10.31 10.58
CA ASN A 423 -9.64 10.95 9.35
C ASN A 423 -9.61 12.47 9.55
N THR A 424 -8.40 13.04 9.48
CA THR A 424 -8.17 14.48 9.67
C THR A 424 -8.50 15.30 8.42
N GLY A 425 -8.63 14.65 7.26
CA GLY A 425 -8.68 15.28 5.95
C GLY A 425 -7.35 15.91 5.51
N PHE A 426 -6.29 15.84 6.33
CA PHE A 426 -4.97 16.37 5.99
C PHE A 426 -4.34 15.55 4.88
N ILE A 427 -3.43 16.19 4.14
CA ILE A 427 -2.73 15.59 3.00
C ILE A 427 -1.25 15.88 3.15
N ILE A 428 -0.41 14.85 3.12
CA ILE A 428 1.03 15.01 2.95
C ILE A 428 1.37 14.81 1.48
N LYS A 429 2.09 15.74 0.86
CA LYS A 429 2.49 15.66 -0.54
C LYS A 429 3.94 16.07 -0.74
N THR A 430 4.52 15.64 -1.85
CA THR A 430 5.86 16.04 -2.24
C THR A 430 5.86 17.48 -2.74
N GLY A 431 6.78 18.30 -2.22
CA GLY A 431 7.10 19.62 -2.75
C GLY A 431 8.32 19.54 -3.67
N LEU A 432 9.49 19.92 -3.16
CA LEU A 432 10.76 19.71 -3.86
C LEU A 432 11.10 18.23 -3.85
N ARG A 433 11.33 17.67 -5.04
CA ARG A 433 11.62 16.25 -5.24
C ARG A 433 12.75 15.75 -4.33
N PHE A 434 12.58 14.53 -3.85
CA PHE A 434 13.70 13.68 -3.46
C PHE A 434 14.23 13.06 -4.78
N HIS A 435 15.49 12.63 -4.88
CA HIS A 435 15.93 11.86 -6.05
C HIS A 435 15.24 10.47 -6.05
N ASP A 436 15.75 9.42 -6.71
CA ASP A 436 15.28 8.05 -6.40
C ASP A 436 15.36 7.69 -4.89
N GLY A 437 16.04 8.51 -4.07
CA GLY A 437 16.43 8.33 -2.68
C GLY A 437 15.33 8.05 -1.67
N VAL A 438 14.81 6.83 -1.72
CA VAL A 438 14.48 6.05 -0.52
C VAL A 438 15.68 5.18 -0.16
N ILE A 439 15.94 4.98 1.14
CA ILE A 439 16.99 4.07 1.61
C ILE A 439 16.40 3.03 2.54
N GLU A 440 16.96 1.81 2.53
CA GLU A 440 16.67 0.75 3.50
C GLU A 440 18.00 0.40 4.20
N ARG A 441 18.11 0.71 5.49
CA ARG A 441 19.33 0.53 6.30
C ARG A 441 19.14 -0.32 7.56
N GLY A 442 17.92 -0.79 7.83
CA GLY A 442 17.68 -1.83 8.83
C GLY A 442 17.94 -1.43 10.29
N MET A 443 17.99 -0.13 10.59
CA MET A 443 18.40 0.39 11.90
C MET A 443 17.36 0.12 12.98
N GLU A 444 17.84 0.04 14.22
CA GLU A 444 17.02 -0.03 15.43
C GLU A 444 16.73 1.38 15.98
N ASN A 445 15.74 1.48 16.85
CA ASN A 445 15.44 2.71 17.60
C ASN A 445 15.10 2.42 19.06
N LEU A 446 15.31 3.42 19.91
CA LEU A 446 15.01 3.41 21.35
C LEU A 446 13.83 4.31 21.70
N LEU A 447 13.07 4.75 20.69
CA LEU A 447 11.92 5.65 20.83
C LEU A 447 10.63 4.90 21.13
N GLY A 448 10.67 3.57 21.18
CA GLY A 448 9.49 2.71 21.32
C GLY A 448 8.66 2.59 20.04
N PHE A 449 9.17 3.09 18.91
CA PHE A 449 8.54 2.87 17.63
C PHE A 449 8.71 1.41 17.19
N PRO A 450 7.79 0.87 16.36
CA PRO A 450 8.05 -0.34 15.61
C PRO A 450 9.40 -0.23 14.89
N LYS A 451 10.13 -1.34 14.78
CA LYS A 451 11.44 -1.36 14.11
C LYS A 451 11.34 -0.81 12.69
N THR A 452 10.25 -1.10 11.97
CA THR A 452 10.01 -0.66 10.58
C THR A 452 10.24 0.84 10.38
N VAL A 453 9.84 1.67 11.35
CA VAL A 453 10.00 3.13 11.31
C VAL A 453 11.46 3.59 11.14
N SER A 454 12.44 2.83 11.66
CA SER A 454 13.87 3.17 11.54
C SER A 454 14.57 2.41 10.42
N GLN A 455 13.89 1.49 9.72
CA GLN A 455 14.53 0.66 8.70
C GLN A 455 14.69 1.37 7.37
N ASP A 456 13.88 2.39 7.10
CA ASP A 456 13.87 3.12 5.85
C ASP A 456 13.55 4.61 6.01
N ALA A 457 13.88 5.38 4.97
CA ALA A 457 13.78 6.83 5.01
C ALA A 457 13.62 7.43 3.61
N PHE A 458 13.00 8.60 3.54
CA PHE A 458 13.23 9.56 2.45
C PHE A 458 14.60 10.22 2.65
N PHE A 459 15.40 10.29 1.59
CA PHE A 459 16.82 10.57 1.68
C PHE A 459 17.36 11.32 0.45
N ASN A 460 18.45 12.07 0.63
CA ASN A 460 19.15 12.70 -0.49
C ASN A 460 20.63 13.01 -0.23
N ASP A 461 21.33 13.24 -1.35
CA ASP A 461 22.73 13.67 -1.39
C ASP A 461 22.83 15.20 -1.42
N GLY A 462 23.36 15.82 -0.35
CA GLY A 462 23.57 17.26 -0.23
C GLY A 462 24.40 17.88 -1.35
N ARG A 463 25.35 17.14 -1.94
CA ARG A 463 26.13 17.62 -3.09
C ARG A 463 25.35 17.67 -4.41
N VAL A 464 24.37 16.79 -4.58
CA VAL A 464 23.53 16.72 -5.80
C VAL A 464 22.32 17.66 -5.66
N TYR A 465 21.79 17.76 -4.43
CA TYR A 465 20.61 18.56 -4.09
C TYR A 465 20.91 19.54 -2.94
N PRO A 466 21.78 20.54 -3.15
CA PRO A 466 22.18 21.50 -2.11
C PRO A 466 21.04 22.41 -1.63
N GLN A 467 19.99 22.57 -2.44
CA GLN A 467 18.79 23.32 -2.10
C GLN A 467 17.84 22.56 -1.14
N GLY A 468 18.05 21.26 -0.94
CA GLY A 468 17.17 20.40 -0.17
C GLY A 468 16.01 19.78 -0.96
N SER A 469 15.19 19.03 -0.23
CA SER A 469 13.91 18.48 -0.65
C SER A 469 12.81 18.93 0.30
N SER A 470 11.55 18.82 -0.11
CA SER A 470 10.47 19.24 0.77
C SER A 470 9.22 18.38 0.66
N LEU A 471 8.52 18.33 1.78
CA LEU A 471 7.16 17.83 1.89
C LEU A 471 6.24 19.02 2.20
N ILE A 472 4.96 18.86 1.88
CA ILE A 472 3.93 19.86 2.17
C ILE A 472 2.79 19.14 2.87
N LEU A 473 2.55 19.50 4.13
CA LEU A 473 1.34 19.12 4.84
C LEU A 473 0.28 20.16 4.52
N SER A 474 -0.84 19.73 3.94
CA SER A 474 -1.85 20.60 3.35
C SER A 474 -3.26 20.22 3.78
N ASN A 475 -4.21 21.09 3.45
CA ASN A 475 -5.59 21.02 3.93
C ASN A 475 -5.66 21.05 5.47
N LEU A 476 -4.80 21.87 6.09
CA LEU A 476 -4.79 22.08 7.54
C LEU A 476 -5.83 23.13 7.94
N ASN A 477 -6.24 23.10 9.21
CA ASN A 477 -6.98 24.21 9.79
C ASN A 477 -6.03 25.39 10.00
N LYS A 478 -6.13 26.39 9.12
CA LYS A 478 -5.24 27.57 9.09
C LYS A 478 -5.33 28.49 10.31
N GLU A 479 -6.33 28.29 11.17
CA GLU A 479 -6.50 29.03 12.42
C GLU A 479 -5.88 28.29 13.63
N LYS A 480 -5.33 27.09 13.42
CA LYS A 480 -4.65 26.28 14.44
C LYS A 480 -3.13 26.32 14.28
N LYS A 481 -2.43 25.91 15.34
CA LYS A 481 -0.99 25.69 15.32
C LYS A 481 -0.68 24.20 15.41
N TYR A 482 0.44 23.83 14.82
CA TYR A 482 0.93 22.45 14.78
C TYR A 482 2.39 22.41 15.20
N SER A 483 2.72 21.39 16.00
CA SER A 483 4.10 21.11 16.40
C SER A 483 4.57 19.83 15.73
N PHE A 484 5.87 19.74 15.45
CA PHE A 484 6.47 18.66 14.67
C PHE A 484 7.58 18.01 15.48
N VAL A 485 7.53 16.69 15.62
CA VAL A 485 8.63 15.88 16.15
C VAL A 485 9.18 15.04 15.01
N LEU A 486 10.45 15.25 14.69
CA LEU A 486 11.10 14.66 13.52
C LEU A 486 12.19 13.70 13.99
N TYR A 487 12.19 12.51 13.40
CA TYR A 487 13.17 11.47 13.63
C TYR A 487 13.80 11.04 12.31
N ALA A 488 15.13 10.92 12.34
CA ALA A 488 15.88 10.31 11.26
C ALA A 488 17.14 9.63 11.78
N THR A 489 17.55 8.58 11.09
CA THR A 489 18.79 7.84 11.34
C THR A 489 19.43 7.46 10.01
N ILE A 490 20.74 7.69 9.91
CA ILE A 490 21.57 7.35 8.77
C ILE A 490 22.72 6.50 9.32
N ASN A 491 22.85 5.28 8.81
CA ASN A 491 24.00 4.40 9.08
C ASN A 491 25.21 4.89 8.25
N ASP A 492 25.69 6.10 8.59
CA ASP A 492 26.86 6.75 8.02
C ASP A 492 27.38 7.86 8.96
N LYS A 493 28.65 8.20 8.80
CA LYS A 493 29.43 9.01 9.75
C LYS A 493 29.36 10.51 9.47
N GLY A 494 29.22 11.31 10.52
CA GLY A 494 29.26 12.77 10.47
C GLY A 494 28.06 13.38 9.73
N THR A 495 26.90 12.71 9.79
CA THR A 495 25.67 13.19 9.13
C THR A 495 24.85 14.06 10.07
N GLN A 496 24.31 15.15 9.52
CA GLN A 496 23.36 16.03 10.21
C GLN A 496 22.31 16.53 9.22
N THR A 497 21.04 16.51 9.62
CA THR A 497 19.92 17.04 8.84
C THR A 497 19.41 18.35 9.44
N GLU A 498 19.21 19.39 8.61
CA GLU A 498 18.43 20.59 8.94
C GLU A 498 16.98 20.38 8.51
N TYR A 499 16.06 20.62 9.43
CA TYR A 499 14.63 20.71 9.15
C TYR A 499 14.17 22.14 9.32
N ARG A 500 13.48 22.66 8.31
CA ARG A 500 12.88 23.99 8.34
C ARG A 500 11.40 23.89 8.01
N ILE A 501 10.57 24.19 8.99
CA ILE A 501 9.12 24.09 8.90
C ILE A 501 8.57 25.50 8.70
N LYS A 502 7.84 25.71 7.61
CA LYS A 502 7.35 27.03 7.18
C LYS A 502 5.84 27.03 6.97
N GLY A 503 5.16 27.92 7.68
CA GLY A 503 3.84 28.41 7.34
C GLY A 503 3.86 29.95 7.37
N ARG A 504 2.93 30.60 8.07
CA ARG A 504 3.01 32.06 8.31
C ARG A 504 4.19 32.45 9.20
N ASN A 505 4.62 31.53 10.07
CA ASN A 505 5.87 31.59 10.82
C ASN A 505 6.79 30.43 10.41
N GLU A 506 8.05 30.49 10.84
CA GLU A 506 9.01 29.41 10.58
C GLU A 506 9.75 28.98 11.84
N GLY A 507 10.15 27.71 11.85
CA GLY A 507 11.05 27.12 12.83
C GLY A 507 12.13 26.28 12.16
N VAL A 508 13.32 26.22 12.78
CA VAL A 508 14.47 25.47 12.28
C VAL A 508 14.99 24.57 13.39
N GLY A 509 15.31 23.34 13.04
CA GLY A 509 15.89 22.35 13.92
C GLY A 509 17.00 21.56 13.23
N TYR A 510 17.94 21.04 14.01
CA TYR A 510 19.06 20.24 13.51
C TYR A 510 19.08 18.90 14.24
N LEU A 511 19.18 17.82 13.48
CA LEU A 511 19.28 16.47 14.01
C LEU A 511 20.60 15.85 13.57
N ASP A 512 21.38 15.43 14.54
CA ASP A 512 22.49 14.51 14.32
C ASP A 512 21.90 13.12 13.99
N THR A 513 22.10 12.69 12.76
CA THR A 513 21.48 11.48 12.20
C THR A 513 22.41 10.29 12.21
N ASP A 514 23.67 10.48 12.59
CA ASP A 514 24.71 9.44 12.60
C ASP A 514 24.37 8.37 13.64
N HIS A 515 24.03 7.16 13.17
CA HIS A 515 23.63 6.02 14.02
C HIS A 515 22.61 6.40 15.11
N ASN A 516 21.69 7.31 14.78
CA ASN A 516 20.81 7.90 15.75
C ASN A 516 19.74 6.90 16.24
N LEU A 517 19.82 6.55 17.52
CA LEU A 517 18.87 5.62 18.17
C LEU A 517 17.71 6.32 18.88
N SER A 518 17.89 7.57 19.32
CA SER A 518 16.98 8.18 20.31
C SER A 518 16.82 9.70 20.21
N LYS A 519 17.66 10.38 19.43
CA LYS A 519 17.56 11.83 19.26
C LYS A 519 16.40 12.14 18.32
N VAL A 520 15.65 13.18 18.65
CA VAL A 520 14.61 13.77 17.80
C VAL A 520 14.78 15.28 17.80
N VAL A 521 14.12 15.96 16.87
CA VAL A 521 14.00 17.41 16.92
C VAL A 521 12.54 17.83 16.96
N ALA A 522 12.21 18.73 17.88
CA ALA A 522 10.87 19.29 18.04
C ALA A 522 10.85 20.74 17.55
N ILE A 523 9.90 21.06 16.68
CA ILE A 523 9.67 22.42 16.14
C ILE A 523 8.21 22.76 16.38
N ASN A 524 7.95 23.75 17.24
CA ASN A 524 6.63 23.96 17.82
C ASN A 524 5.89 25.15 17.20
N ASP A 525 4.56 25.12 17.35
CA ASP A 525 3.66 26.25 17.14
C ASP A 525 3.70 26.87 15.74
N ILE A 526 3.80 26.04 14.69
CA ILE A 526 3.74 26.49 13.30
C ILE A 526 2.27 26.71 12.89
N VAL A 527 1.99 27.91 12.40
CA VAL A 527 0.68 28.32 11.86
C VAL A 527 0.71 28.06 10.35
N PRO A 528 -0.22 27.29 9.78
CA PRO A 528 -0.30 27.11 8.33
C PRO A 528 -0.40 28.44 7.58
N ASP A 529 0.05 28.46 6.33
CA ASP A 529 -0.10 29.60 5.44
C ASP A 529 -1.57 29.86 5.05
N ASP A 530 -1.81 30.87 4.21
CA ASP A 530 -3.17 31.24 3.81
C ASP A 530 -3.89 30.21 2.94
N ASN A 531 -3.15 29.24 2.39
CA ASN A 531 -3.68 28.08 1.68
C ASN A 531 -3.95 26.88 2.61
N GLY A 532 -3.67 27.03 3.92
CA GLY A 532 -3.74 25.91 4.87
C GLY A 532 -2.62 24.90 4.67
N GLU A 533 -1.43 25.37 4.28
CA GLU A 533 -0.26 24.53 4.04
C GLU A 533 0.91 24.85 5.01
N ILE A 534 1.67 23.81 5.35
CA ILE A 534 2.96 23.89 6.02
C ILE A 534 3.98 23.17 5.15
N THR A 535 5.06 23.86 4.77
CA THR A 535 6.19 23.29 4.03
C THR A 535 7.26 22.79 5.00
N ILE A 536 7.66 21.54 4.85
CA ILE A 536 8.75 20.88 5.57
C ILE A 536 9.94 20.80 4.63
N LEU A 537 10.90 21.72 4.74
CA LEU A 537 12.15 21.69 3.98
C LEU A 537 13.20 20.87 4.75
N ILE A 538 13.84 19.95 4.05
CA ILE A 538 14.83 19.01 4.59
C ILE A 538 16.11 19.15 3.75
N LYS A 539 17.24 19.38 4.41
CA LYS A 539 18.53 19.50 3.73
C LYS A 539 19.71 19.18 4.64
N GLN A 540 20.91 19.22 4.08
CA GLN A 540 22.16 19.10 4.81
C GLN A 540 22.25 20.15 5.94
N GLY A 541 22.52 19.67 7.17
CA GLY A 541 22.78 20.52 8.33
C GLY A 541 24.18 21.18 8.30
N PRO A 542 24.38 22.27 9.05
CA PRO A 542 25.64 23.02 9.03
C PRO A 542 26.85 22.24 9.58
N ASN A 543 26.63 21.24 10.43
CA ASN A 543 27.69 20.40 11.00
C ASN A 543 27.83 19.05 10.28
N ASN A 544 27.16 18.87 9.14
CA ASN A 544 27.29 17.66 8.35
C ASN A 544 28.63 17.66 7.61
N VAL A 545 29.54 16.81 8.07
CA VAL A 545 30.91 16.64 7.53
C VAL A 545 31.04 15.41 6.62
N GLN A 546 29.97 14.63 6.48
CA GLN A 546 29.92 13.48 5.58
C GLN A 546 30.17 13.92 4.14
N TYR A 547 30.96 13.14 3.39
CA TYR A 547 31.47 13.56 2.08
C TYR A 547 30.37 14.01 1.13
N TRP A 548 29.29 13.24 0.97
CA TRP A 548 28.17 13.52 0.09
C TRP A 548 27.12 14.47 0.67
N GLY A 549 27.22 14.81 1.96
CA GLY A 549 26.28 15.70 2.65
C GLY A 549 24.90 15.07 2.84
N TYR A 550 24.86 13.78 3.15
CA TYR A 550 23.62 13.01 3.29
C TYR A 550 22.64 13.59 4.32
N TYR A 551 21.35 13.62 3.97
CA TYR A 551 20.25 14.04 4.86
C TYR A 551 18.98 13.23 4.58
N GLY A 552 18.06 13.17 5.54
CA GLY A 552 16.83 12.39 5.36
C GLY A 552 15.78 12.55 6.47
N LEU A 553 14.70 11.78 6.34
CA LEU A 553 13.58 11.70 7.28
C LEU A 553 13.02 10.27 7.27
N ASN A 554 12.95 9.67 8.45
CA ASN A 554 12.34 8.36 8.67
C ASN A 554 10.88 8.53 9.10
N ALA A 555 10.66 9.33 10.15
CA ALA A 555 9.32 9.54 10.71
C ALA A 555 9.08 10.97 11.16
N MET A 556 7.80 11.35 11.12
CA MET A 556 7.30 12.63 11.62
C MET A 556 6.05 12.41 12.46
N ILE A 557 6.01 13.04 13.63
CA ILE A 557 4.80 13.20 14.44
C ILE A 557 4.33 14.64 14.30
N VAL A 558 3.06 14.82 13.94
CA VAL A 558 2.37 16.11 13.99
C VAL A 558 1.51 16.14 15.25
N LEU A 559 1.72 17.16 16.08
CA LEU A 559 1.07 17.35 17.37
C LEU A 559 0.15 18.58 17.34
N PRO A 560 -0.93 18.57 18.13
CA PRO A 560 -1.75 19.76 18.31
C PRO A 560 -1.03 20.85 19.11
N GLU A 561 -1.59 22.06 19.07
CA GLU A 561 -1.03 23.24 19.75
C GLU A 561 -0.78 22.98 21.24
N GLY A 562 0.42 23.32 21.71
CA GLY A 562 0.79 23.23 23.13
C GLY A 562 1.10 21.82 23.63
N GLU A 563 0.99 20.78 22.81
CA GLU A 563 1.35 19.41 23.20
C GLU A 563 2.82 19.07 22.94
N THR A 564 3.31 18.12 23.74
CA THR A 564 4.64 17.51 23.59
C THR A 564 4.49 16.00 23.53
N PHE A 565 5.27 15.34 22.69
CA PHE A 565 5.28 13.88 22.67
C PHE A 565 6.21 13.31 23.75
N ALA A 566 5.69 12.40 24.57
CA ALA A 566 6.44 11.73 25.62
C ALA A 566 6.97 10.37 25.12
N PHE A 567 8.28 10.30 24.89
CA PHE A 567 8.93 9.03 24.56
C PHE A 567 9.10 8.13 25.80
N PRO A 568 9.17 6.80 25.62
CA PRO A 568 9.50 5.88 26.70
C PRO A 568 10.81 6.28 27.40
N VAL A 569 10.82 6.12 28.73
CA VAL A 569 11.96 6.50 29.56
C VAL A 569 12.53 5.31 30.30
N ASN A 570 13.84 5.13 30.23
CA ASN A 570 14.52 4.16 31.07
C ASN A 570 14.85 4.75 32.45
N ASN A 571 14.32 4.11 33.50
CA ASN A 571 14.56 4.49 34.90
C ASN A 571 15.41 3.43 35.63
N PHE A 572 16.09 2.55 34.89
CA PHE A 572 16.97 1.55 35.48
C PHE A 572 18.06 2.20 36.36
N GLU A 573 18.19 1.74 37.60
CA GLU A 573 19.25 2.17 38.50
C GLU A 573 20.42 1.20 38.43
N LEU A 574 21.53 1.64 37.85
CA LEU A 574 22.73 0.83 37.73
C LEU A 574 23.34 0.61 39.11
N LYS A 575 23.45 -0.65 39.55
CA LYS A 575 24.07 -1.05 40.83
C LYS A 575 25.41 -1.73 40.64
N ASN A 576 25.53 -2.47 39.54
CA ASN A 576 26.72 -3.19 39.13
C ASN A 576 27.23 -2.58 37.81
N PRO A 577 28.53 -2.61 37.53
CA PRO A 577 29.05 -2.04 36.30
C PRO A 577 28.61 -2.82 35.05
N VAL A 578 28.53 -2.12 33.92
CA VAL A 578 28.54 -2.73 32.58
C VAL A 578 30.00 -2.81 32.12
N LEU A 579 30.41 -3.97 31.63
CA LEU A 579 31.77 -4.23 31.16
C LEU A 579 31.78 -4.25 29.63
N ILE A 580 32.63 -3.43 29.01
CA ILE A 580 32.64 -3.23 27.55
C ILE A 580 34.05 -3.47 27.03
N ASP A 581 34.14 -4.34 26.03
CA ASP A 581 35.34 -4.81 25.36
C ASP A 581 35.40 -4.27 23.92
N PHE A 582 36.60 -3.86 23.48
CA PHE A 582 36.82 -3.23 22.18
C PHE A 582 37.96 -3.91 21.43
N GLY A 583 37.65 -4.66 20.38
CA GLY A 583 38.67 -5.22 19.53
C GLY A 583 38.28 -6.53 18.82
N LEU A 584 39.30 -7.26 18.39
CA LEU A 584 39.17 -8.43 17.53
C LEU A 584 38.69 -9.70 18.23
N ARG A 585 38.81 -9.78 19.56
CA ARG A 585 38.61 -10.97 20.37
C ARG A 585 37.30 -10.84 21.11
N LEU A 586 36.49 -11.90 21.04
CA LEU A 586 35.26 -11.98 21.79
C LEU A 586 35.55 -12.43 23.21
N SER A 587 35.36 -11.53 24.17
CA SER A 587 35.34 -11.86 25.59
C SER A 587 34.02 -12.54 26.00
N GLY A 588 34.12 -13.43 26.98
CA GLY A 588 32.95 -14.14 27.52
C GLY A 588 32.03 -13.21 28.32
N SER A 589 30.81 -13.71 28.60
CA SER A 589 29.89 -13.04 29.52
C SER A 589 30.59 -12.72 30.85
N PRO A 590 30.42 -11.51 31.40
CA PRO A 590 29.38 -10.53 31.08
C PRO A 590 29.85 -9.33 30.21
N PHE A 591 30.86 -9.50 29.37
CA PHE A 591 31.36 -8.41 28.53
C PHE A 591 30.48 -8.13 27.30
N VAL A 592 30.22 -6.84 27.07
CA VAL A 592 29.65 -6.30 25.83
C VAL A 592 30.78 -6.10 24.83
N ASN A 593 30.72 -6.75 23.68
CA ASN A 593 31.82 -6.76 22.70
C ASN A 593 31.53 -5.84 21.50
N LEU A 594 32.43 -4.89 21.22
CA LEU A 594 32.44 -4.09 19.99
C LEU A 594 33.66 -4.47 19.15
N GLN A 595 33.45 -4.88 17.89
CA GLN A 595 34.50 -5.55 17.12
C GLN A 595 35.04 -4.76 15.93
N ASP A 596 34.23 -3.92 15.28
CA ASP A 596 34.65 -3.22 14.06
C ASP A 596 34.25 -1.74 14.09
N PRO A 597 35.23 -0.80 14.15
CA PRO A 597 34.96 0.62 14.11
C PRO A 597 34.87 1.20 12.68
N TRP A 598 35.09 0.39 11.64
CA TRP A 598 35.40 0.88 10.29
C TRP A 598 34.39 0.51 9.20
N ALA A 599 33.56 -0.51 9.37
CA ALA A 599 32.69 -0.98 8.30
C ALA A 599 31.23 -0.50 8.45
N PRO A 600 30.81 0.61 7.79
CA PRO A 600 29.39 0.91 7.67
C PRO A 600 28.70 -0.26 6.97
N GLN A 601 27.58 -0.75 7.55
CA GLN A 601 26.82 -1.93 7.12
C GLN A 601 27.43 -3.32 7.47
N ASP A 602 28.51 -3.41 8.25
CA ASP A 602 28.89 -4.67 8.90
C ASP A 602 28.16 -4.78 10.25
N PRO A 603 27.44 -5.88 10.54
CA PRO A 603 26.80 -6.10 11.84
C PRO A 603 27.74 -5.97 13.06
N LYS A 604 29.06 -6.03 12.85
CA LYS A 604 30.07 -5.81 13.90
C LYS A 604 30.26 -4.34 14.29
N ALA A 605 29.76 -3.42 13.48
CA ALA A 605 29.71 -1.98 13.74
C ALA A 605 28.32 -1.52 14.20
N ASP A 606 27.33 -2.42 14.21
CA ASP A 606 25.98 -2.11 14.65
C ASP A 606 25.96 -1.74 16.14
N PRO A 607 25.05 -0.85 16.56
CA PRO A 607 24.86 -0.56 17.97
C PRO A 607 24.52 -1.80 18.78
N VAL A 608 25.13 -1.93 19.97
CA VAL A 608 24.74 -2.97 20.92
C VAL A 608 23.63 -2.44 21.81
N LEU A 609 22.48 -3.12 21.80
CA LEU A 609 21.29 -2.77 22.58
C LEU A 609 21.18 -3.65 23.82
N ASN A 610 20.41 -3.17 24.81
CA ASN A 610 20.03 -3.94 26.00
C ASN A 610 21.25 -4.51 26.75
N MET A 611 22.30 -3.71 26.88
CA MET A 611 23.53 -4.12 27.57
C MET A 611 23.22 -4.67 28.96
N GLU A 612 23.85 -5.77 29.32
CA GLU A 612 23.72 -6.38 30.64
C GLU A 612 24.80 -5.83 31.59
N ASP A 613 24.48 -5.70 32.87
CA ASP A 613 25.49 -5.46 33.91
C ASP A 613 26.32 -6.73 34.19
N LYS A 614 27.35 -6.63 35.03
CA LYS A 614 28.23 -7.77 35.35
C LYS A 614 27.51 -8.98 35.98
N ASP A 615 26.28 -8.82 36.47
CA ASP A 615 25.48 -9.91 37.04
C ASP A 615 24.49 -10.49 36.01
N GLY A 616 24.52 -10.04 34.77
CA GLY A 616 23.62 -10.46 33.69
C GLY A 616 22.26 -9.75 33.71
N VAL A 617 22.13 -8.63 34.44
CA VAL A 617 20.87 -7.88 34.48
C VAL A 617 20.81 -6.93 33.30
N ASN A 618 19.81 -7.10 32.43
CA ASN A 618 19.55 -6.18 31.33
C ASN A 618 19.24 -4.77 31.86
N THR A 619 20.09 -3.81 31.49
CA THR A 619 20.01 -2.42 31.92
C THR A 619 19.12 -1.55 31.02
N GLY A 620 18.79 -2.04 29.82
CA GLY A 620 18.18 -1.27 28.74
C GLY A 620 19.12 -0.27 28.07
N PHE A 621 20.38 -0.16 28.50
CA PHE A 621 21.35 0.76 27.91
C PHE A 621 21.79 0.26 26.53
N ALA A 622 22.21 1.20 25.68
CA ALA A 622 22.77 0.90 24.37
C ALA A 622 24.10 1.63 24.18
N ILE A 623 24.95 1.12 23.29
CA ILE A 623 26.18 1.79 22.87
C ILE A 623 26.33 1.72 21.35
N ALA A 624 26.71 2.84 20.74
CA ALA A 624 26.96 2.97 19.30
C ALA A 624 28.29 3.65 19.04
N ILE A 625 28.93 3.32 17.91
CA ILE A 625 30.12 4.00 17.41
C ILE A 625 29.66 5.18 16.55
N THR A 626 29.71 6.39 17.10
CA THR A 626 29.23 7.63 16.43
C THR A 626 30.37 8.46 15.82
N GLY A 627 31.61 8.02 16.00
CA GLY A 627 32.80 8.56 15.32
C GLY A 627 33.85 7.46 15.19
N GLY A 628 34.31 7.23 13.96
CA GLY A 628 35.18 6.10 13.67
C GLY A 628 36.56 6.16 14.35
N PHE A 629 37.12 4.99 14.64
CA PHE A 629 38.54 4.81 14.96
C PHE A 629 39.30 4.48 13.67
N SER A 630 40.64 4.46 13.69
CA SER A 630 41.42 4.10 12.49
C SER A 630 41.34 2.61 12.18
N ALA A 631 41.42 1.73 13.19
CA ALA A 631 41.22 0.29 13.06
C ALA A 631 41.17 -0.39 14.44
N VAL A 632 41.26 -1.73 14.44
CA VAL A 632 41.46 -2.57 15.62
C VAL A 632 42.81 -3.26 15.59
N ASN A 633 43.33 -3.68 16.74
CA ASN A 633 44.53 -4.52 16.85
C ASN A 633 44.47 -5.43 18.10
N ASP A 634 45.43 -6.33 18.25
CA ASP A 634 45.62 -7.19 19.43
C ASP A 634 47.02 -6.99 20.07
N LEU A 635 47.43 -5.72 20.15
CA LEU A 635 48.76 -5.29 20.58
C LEU A 635 48.84 -4.79 22.03
N GLY A 636 47.84 -5.02 22.87
CA GLY A 636 47.87 -4.77 24.32
C GLY A 636 48.86 -5.67 25.08
N VAL A 637 49.07 -5.43 26.37
CA VAL A 637 49.97 -6.28 27.17
C VAL A 637 49.37 -7.68 27.36
N LEU A 638 50.21 -8.71 27.38
CA LEU A 638 49.74 -10.10 27.52
C LEU A 638 49.30 -10.44 28.94
N ASP A 639 49.96 -9.83 29.94
CA ASP A 639 49.67 -10.01 31.37
C ASP A 639 49.35 -8.64 31.98
N ASN A 640 48.14 -8.49 32.54
CA ASN A 640 47.71 -7.28 33.23
C ASN A 640 47.57 -7.52 34.74
N SER A 641 47.83 -6.50 35.56
CA SER A 641 47.66 -6.53 37.02
C SER A 641 46.25 -6.11 37.47
N LEU A 642 45.30 -6.00 36.53
CA LEU A 642 43.93 -5.56 36.79
C LEU A 642 42.94 -6.73 36.89
N GLY A 643 43.38 -7.97 36.64
CA GLY A 643 42.49 -9.13 36.60
C GLY A 643 41.55 -9.14 35.39
N LEU A 644 41.77 -8.27 34.39
CA LEU A 644 41.02 -8.31 33.15
C LEU A 644 41.32 -9.62 32.40
N PRO A 645 40.33 -10.24 31.74
CA PRO A 645 40.58 -11.38 30.86
C PRO A 645 41.64 -11.07 29.79
N TYR A 646 42.30 -12.12 29.30
CA TYR A 646 43.35 -11.99 28.30
C TYR A 646 42.85 -11.28 27.03
N GLU A 647 41.66 -11.65 26.57
CA GLU A 647 41.02 -11.08 25.38
C GLU A 647 40.92 -9.57 25.52
N VAL A 648 40.23 -9.13 26.58
CA VAL A 648 39.89 -7.72 26.91
C VAL A 648 41.10 -6.82 27.11
N ALA A 649 42.22 -7.37 27.61
CA ALA A 649 43.42 -6.59 27.88
C ALA A 649 44.31 -6.41 26.65
N VAL A 650 44.19 -7.30 25.66
CA VAL A 650 45.11 -7.42 24.53
C VAL A 650 44.58 -6.71 23.30
N ASP A 651 43.29 -6.73 23.04
CA ASP A 651 42.74 -6.05 21.87
C ASP A 651 42.24 -4.64 22.17
N ALA A 652 42.26 -3.82 21.12
CA ALA A 652 41.97 -2.41 21.22
C ALA A 652 41.38 -1.86 19.93
N PHE A 653 40.48 -0.90 20.09
CA PHE A 653 40.26 0.14 19.09
C PHE A 653 41.40 1.16 19.17
N TRP A 654 41.86 1.66 18.02
CA TRP A 654 42.92 2.66 17.97
C TRP A 654 42.70 3.68 16.85
N GLY A 655 43.22 4.88 17.04
CA GLY A 655 43.26 5.90 16.00
C GLY A 655 44.57 6.65 15.92
N ASP A 656 44.67 7.54 14.93
CA ASP A 656 45.88 8.24 14.53
C ASP A 656 45.57 9.63 13.94
N LYS A 657 46.57 10.29 13.34
CA LYS A 657 46.41 11.60 12.70
C LYS A 657 45.37 11.65 11.58
N TRP A 658 44.96 10.52 11.00
CA TRP A 658 43.94 10.46 9.96
C TRP A 658 42.53 10.34 10.54
N MET A 659 42.41 9.71 11.72
CA MET A 659 41.21 9.73 12.56
C MET A 659 41.58 10.27 13.95
N PRO A 660 41.79 11.59 14.09
CA PRO A 660 42.39 12.19 15.30
C PRO A 660 41.51 12.07 16.55
N GLU A 661 40.24 11.72 16.38
CA GLU A 661 39.26 11.52 17.45
C GLU A 661 38.31 10.38 17.06
N GLY A 662 38.16 9.40 17.95
CA GLY A 662 37.12 8.38 17.90
C GLY A 662 35.99 8.74 18.85
N GLU A 663 34.75 8.36 18.52
CA GLU A 663 33.56 8.73 19.30
C GLU A 663 32.60 7.55 19.49
N LEU A 664 32.09 7.42 20.71
CA LEU A 664 31.06 6.46 21.10
C LEU A 664 29.92 7.20 21.79
N THR A 665 28.69 6.73 21.64
CA THR A 665 27.54 7.25 22.39
C THR A 665 26.88 6.12 23.17
N VAL A 666 26.80 6.28 24.50
CA VAL A 666 25.99 5.43 25.37
C VAL A 666 24.60 6.08 25.52
N SER A 667 23.55 5.33 25.21
CA SER A 667 22.17 5.83 25.11
C SER A 667 21.23 5.14 26.10
N ASN A 668 20.07 5.75 26.30
CA ASN A 668 18.97 5.26 27.14
C ASN A 668 19.35 5.10 28.63
N LEU A 669 20.19 6.00 29.12
CA LEU A 669 20.60 6.06 30.52
C LEU A 669 19.50 6.65 31.42
N ASN A 670 19.56 6.36 32.72
CA ASN A 670 18.70 7.00 33.70
C ASN A 670 19.23 8.40 34.00
N LYS A 671 18.52 9.43 33.54
CA LYS A 671 18.91 10.84 33.72
C LYS A 671 19.02 11.26 35.19
N SER A 672 18.36 10.57 36.11
CA SER A 672 18.43 10.87 37.55
C SER A 672 19.68 10.31 38.23
N GLN A 673 20.46 9.48 37.52
CA GLN A 673 21.66 8.82 38.04
C GLN A 673 22.93 9.43 37.43
N LYS A 674 24.01 9.44 38.23
CA LYS A 674 25.36 9.77 37.79
C LYS A 674 26.19 8.52 37.57
N TYR A 675 27.10 8.60 36.61
CA TYR A 675 27.91 7.48 36.16
C TYR A 675 29.41 7.80 36.23
N ASP A 676 30.19 6.80 36.62
CA ASP A 676 31.65 6.82 36.58
C ASP A 676 32.11 5.96 35.40
N PHE A 677 33.04 6.49 34.60
CA PHE A 677 33.62 5.83 33.44
C PHE A 677 35.08 5.50 33.71
N ILE A 678 35.43 4.22 33.68
CA ILE A 678 36.80 3.76 33.92
C ILE A 678 37.34 3.21 32.60
N PHE A 679 38.45 3.78 32.16
CA PHE A 679 39.08 3.43 30.89
C PHE A 679 40.39 2.68 31.11
N TYR A 680 40.57 1.62 30.35
CA TYR A 680 41.84 0.93 30.17
C TYR A 680 42.28 0.98 28.71
N GLY A 681 43.55 1.29 28.51
CA GLY A 681 44.18 1.33 27.20
C GLY A 681 45.61 0.81 27.32
N SER A 682 46.03 -0.03 26.37
CA SER A 682 47.36 -0.64 26.37
C SER A 682 47.88 -0.93 24.97
N HIS A 683 49.18 -0.70 24.78
CA HIS A 683 49.96 -1.17 23.65
C HIS A 683 51.36 -1.62 24.10
N ARG A 684 51.74 -2.87 23.86
CA ARG A 684 53.03 -3.45 24.27
C ARG A 684 54.18 -3.09 23.32
N ASP A 685 55.41 -3.35 23.78
CA ASP A 685 56.65 -3.31 23.02
C ASP A 685 56.98 -1.97 22.33
N VAL A 686 56.67 -0.86 23.01
CA VAL A 686 56.84 0.51 22.48
C VAL A 686 57.61 1.40 23.45
N SER A 687 58.36 2.37 22.92
CA SER A 687 59.20 3.27 23.72
C SER A 687 58.71 4.73 23.73
N ASP A 688 57.80 5.09 22.84
CA ASP A 688 57.13 6.38 22.81
C ASP A 688 56.03 6.45 23.88
N ASN A 689 55.62 7.67 24.25
CA ASN A 689 54.47 7.97 25.10
C ASN A 689 53.22 8.08 24.23
N ARG A 690 52.29 7.14 24.39
CA ARG A 690 51.00 7.11 23.70
C ARG A 690 49.91 7.54 24.65
N GLU A 691 50.10 8.72 25.25
CA GLU A 691 49.10 9.33 26.13
C GLU A 691 47.78 9.46 25.35
N THR A 692 46.72 8.88 25.88
CA THR A 692 45.38 8.90 25.33
C THR A 692 44.49 9.74 26.25
N LYS A 693 43.73 10.66 25.66
CA LYS A 693 42.68 11.44 26.32
C LYS A 693 41.35 10.72 26.15
N TYR A 694 40.66 10.48 27.25
CA TYR A 694 39.26 10.04 27.27
C TYR A 694 38.41 11.17 27.82
N GLU A 695 37.56 11.73 26.98
CA GLU A 695 36.64 12.81 27.34
C GLU A 695 35.21 12.27 27.33
N VAL A 696 34.45 12.58 28.37
CA VAL A 696 33.09 12.07 28.58
C VAL A 696 32.17 13.27 28.76
N ILE A 697 31.10 13.32 27.96
CA ILE A 697 30.24 14.49 27.78
C ILE A 697 28.77 14.06 27.90
N GLY A 698 28.09 14.57 28.92
CA GLY A 698 26.64 14.56 29.04
C GLY A 698 26.14 15.98 29.34
N GLU A 699 25.27 16.15 30.34
CA GLU A 699 24.89 17.49 30.82
C GLU A 699 26.10 18.22 31.45
N ASN A 700 27.00 17.47 32.07
CA ASN A 700 28.34 17.91 32.45
C ASN A 700 29.41 17.12 31.68
N SER A 701 30.65 17.58 31.72
CA SER A 701 31.77 16.89 31.08
C SER A 701 32.98 16.73 31.99
N GLY A 702 33.84 15.77 31.64
CA GLY A 702 35.12 15.54 32.28
C GLY A 702 36.06 14.78 31.35
N PHE A 703 37.35 14.73 31.69
CA PHE A 703 38.31 13.94 30.93
C PHE A 703 39.40 13.34 31.81
N GLY A 704 40.05 12.30 31.28
CA GLY A 704 41.19 11.63 31.87
C GLY A 704 42.31 11.42 30.86
N LEU A 705 43.55 11.33 31.33
CA LEU A 705 44.73 11.05 30.53
C LEU A 705 45.38 9.75 31.00
N LEU A 706 45.75 8.87 30.06
CA LEU A 706 46.42 7.60 30.34
C LEU A 706 47.55 7.37 29.35
N ASN A 707 48.78 7.13 29.83
CA ASN A 707 49.83 6.59 28.97
C ASN A 707 49.54 5.11 28.70
N THR A 708 49.21 4.79 27.45
CA THR A 708 48.86 3.42 27.03
C THR A 708 50.09 2.58 26.69
N SER A 709 51.28 3.18 26.58
CA SER A 709 52.52 2.47 26.26
C SER A 709 52.93 1.52 27.38
N ASN A 710 52.97 0.22 27.08
CA ASN A 710 53.26 -0.89 27.98
C ASN A 710 52.43 -0.87 29.28
N ASN A 711 51.19 -0.36 29.21
CA ASN A 711 50.37 -0.18 30.38
C ASN A 711 49.79 -1.51 30.89
N ALA A 712 50.44 -2.10 31.89
CA ALA A 712 49.98 -3.37 32.47
C ALA A 712 48.94 -3.22 33.60
N GLY A 713 48.65 -2.01 34.10
CA GLY A 713 47.97 -1.91 35.39
C GLY A 713 47.32 -0.58 35.75
N SER A 714 47.39 0.43 34.89
CA SER A 714 46.82 1.75 35.16
C SER A 714 45.50 1.93 34.43
N VAL A 715 44.52 2.51 35.11
CA VAL A 715 43.24 2.96 34.53
C VAL A 715 43.07 4.45 34.80
N VAL A 716 42.19 5.09 34.05
CA VAL A 716 41.73 6.44 34.37
C VAL A 716 40.23 6.45 34.62
N VAL A 717 39.77 7.29 35.56
CA VAL A 717 38.37 7.36 35.97
C VAL A 717 37.83 8.77 35.75
N VAL A 718 36.79 8.90 34.94
CA VAL A 718 36.02 10.14 34.76
C VAL A 718 34.72 9.99 35.56
N LYS A 719 34.52 10.84 36.57
CA LYS A 719 33.50 10.64 37.60
C LYS A 719 32.28 11.52 37.45
N GLY A 720 31.14 11.01 37.89
CA GLY A 720 29.94 11.79 38.18
C GLY A 720 29.30 12.43 36.94
N ILE A 721 29.34 11.75 35.79
CA ILE A 721 28.73 12.24 34.56
C ILE A 721 27.22 12.00 34.59
N VAL A 722 26.46 13.05 34.30
CA VAL A 722 25.00 13.07 34.18
C VAL A 722 24.66 12.98 32.69
N PRO A 723 23.77 12.05 32.26
CA PRO A 723 23.32 11.99 30.87
C PRO A 723 22.67 13.29 30.40
N ASP A 724 22.77 13.59 29.11
CA ASP A 724 22.13 14.77 28.53
C ASP A 724 20.59 14.70 28.54
N ALA A 725 19.92 15.71 27.96
CA ALA A 725 18.47 15.73 27.88
C ALA A 725 17.86 14.56 27.07
N ALA A 726 18.62 14.01 26.12
CA ALA A 726 18.27 12.85 25.32
C ALA A 726 18.72 11.52 25.96
N ARG A 727 19.21 11.56 27.21
CA ARG A 727 19.68 10.39 27.98
C ARG A 727 20.92 9.72 27.38
N ASN A 728 21.74 10.52 26.74
CA ASN A 728 22.97 10.08 26.10
C ASN A 728 24.19 10.59 26.87
N ILE A 729 25.28 9.83 26.79
CA ILE A 729 26.63 10.26 27.15
C ILE A 729 27.54 9.96 25.97
N VAL A 730 28.21 11.00 25.47
CA VAL A 730 29.20 10.92 24.40
C VAL A 730 30.59 10.73 24.99
N ILE A 731 31.36 9.80 24.43
CA ILE A 731 32.74 9.50 24.80
C ILE A 731 33.62 9.79 23.59
N LYS A 732 34.59 10.69 23.76
CA LYS A 732 35.61 11.02 22.76
C LYS A 732 36.96 10.49 23.19
N VAL A 733 37.68 9.84 22.27
CA VAL A 733 39.01 9.28 22.50
C VAL A 733 39.99 9.89 21.50
N SER A 734 41.08 10.48 21.98
CA SER A 734 42.06 11.16 21.13
C SER A 734 43.46 11.14 21.75
N ALA A 735 44.46 11.64 21.02
CA ALA A 735 45.81 11.81 21.55
C ALA A 735 45.85 12.85 22.68
N GLY A 736 46.47 12.50 23.81
CA GLY A 736 46.72 13.41 24.93
C GLY A 736 47.83 14.42 24.64
N PRO A 737 47.92 15.52 25.42
CA PRO A 737 48.90 16.58 25.20
C PRO A 737 50.36 16.14 25.32
N ASN A 738 50.65 15.06 26.06
CA ASN A 738 52.01 14.52 26.21
C ASN A 738 52.31 13.36 25.23
N ASN A 739 51.39 13.05 24.30
CA ASN A 739 51.60 12.02 23.30
C ASN A 739 52.75 12.43 22.36
N ASN A 740 53.73 11.56 22.19
CA ASN A 740 54.88 11.81 21.32
C ASN A 740 55.09 10.70 20.28
N SER A 741 54.08 9.85 20.06
CA SER A 741 54.08 8.91 18.96
C SER A 741 53.99 9.66 17.62
N ALA A 742 54.65 9.13 16.59
CA ALA A 742 54.83 9.83 15.32
C ALA A 742 53.50 10.22 14.63
N ASP A 743 52.45 9.42 14.81
CA ASP A 743 51.14 9.61 14.19
C ASP A 743 50.04 9.98 15.21
N GLY A 744 50.39 10.33 16.45
CA GLY A 744 49.39 10.68 17.47
C GLY A 744 48.46 9.51 17.83
N LEU A 745 49.04 8.33 18.03
CA LEU A 745 48.33 7.08 18.28
C LEU A 745 47.61 7.12 19.65
N TYR A 746 46.35 6.70 19.67
CA TYR A 746 45.54 6.55 20.89
C TYR A 746 44.80 5.21 20.91
N TYR A 747 44.45 4.71 22.11
CA TYR A 747 43.95 3.35 22.29
C TYR A 747 42.78 3.26 23.28
N LEU A 748 41.83 2.37 23.00
CA LEU A 748 40.75 1.98 23.89
C LEU A 748 40.60 0.46 23.85
N ASN A 749 40.94 -0.21 24.96
CA ASN A 749 40.79 -1.66 25.11
C ASN A 749 39.50 -1.98 25.86
N THR A 750 39.26 -1.28 26.98
CA THR A 750 38.13 -1.59 27.87
C THR A 750 37.50 -0.32 28.41
N LEU A 751 36.17 -0.33 28.49
CA LEU A 751 35.37 0.63 29.25
C LEU A 751 34.56 -0.10 30.32
N ILE A 752 34.62 0.41 31.54
CA ILE A 752 33.74 0.00 32.63
C ILE A 752 32.85 1.19 32.98
N LEU A 753 31.55 1.03 32.75
CA LEU A 753 30.52 1.99 33.12
C LEU A 753 29.93 1.58 34.47
N GLY A 754 30.19 2.36 35.51
CA GLY A 754 29.70 2.09 36.87
C GLY A 754 28.79 3.19 37.43
N PRO A 755 28.05 2.92 38.51
CA PRO A 755 27.39 3.98 39.28
C PRO A 755 28.42 4.93 39.91
N GLU A 756 28.02 6.16 40.22
CA GLU A 756 28.86 7.12 40.96
C GLU A 756 29.47 6.49 42.21
N GLY A 757 30.79 6.61 42.36
CA GLY A 757 31.53 6.06 43.49
C GLY A 757 31.92 4.59 43.33
N PHE A 758 31.64 3.95 42.19
CA PHE A 758 32.11 2.60 41.88
C PHE A 758 33.63 2.53 42.00
N LYS A 759 34.12 1.53 42.73
CA LYS A 759 35.55 1.27 42.92
C LYS A 759 35.94 0.03 42.15
N PHE A 760 36.73 0.22 41.10
CA PHE A 760 37.40 -0.88 40.43
C PHE A 760 38.51 -1.42 41.34
N SER A 761 38.36 -2.66 41.82
CA SER A 761 39.32 -3.33 42.69
C SER A 761 40.21 -4.34 41.96
N GLY A 762 40.23 -4.29 40.62
CA GLY A 762 40.61 -5.43 39.80
C GLY A 762 39.50 -6.50 39.76
N MET A 763 39.49 -7.31 38.71
CA MET A 763 38.55 -8.43 38.53
C MET A 763 39.06 -9.74 39.13
#